data_AF-A0A9C9TD27-F1
#
_entry.id   AF-A0A9C9TD27-F1
#
_cell.length_a   1.000
_cell.length_b   1.000
_cell.length_c   1.000
_cell.angle_alpha   90.00
_cell.angle_beta   90.00
_cell.angle_gamma   90.00
#
_symmetry.space_group_name_H-M   'P 1'
#
loop_
_entity.id
_entity.type
_entity.pdbx_description
1 polymer ?
#
loop_
_entity_poly.entity_id
_entity_poly.type
_entity_poly.pdbx_seq_one_letter_code
_entity_poly.pdbx_strand_id
1 'polypeptide(L)'
;MKLTVNNVEYDLPVTSDTRLADLLRRDLGLTGTKIGCGEGQCGTCVVLLDGRPVRACIFPAHRAEGKHVLTIEGLAASWGASDELHPLQRAFIEHGAVQCGYCTPGMLMAAAALWHKWVVDGQDTAALTADDIKRALGRNACRCTGYASLVRAVKSAFHEHRTGQPLPPLEPDTLPPLRVIGRSYPRPDVVDKVTGAACFTDDYSFPGMLYGATLRAAHPHARILSLDTARAAILPGVHAVLTHADVPGVNRHGLVYPDWPVLCDDKVRYLGDAVAIVAADSLAIAAQALELIAVEYEPLPPVTGPEQARRPDAPLVHEEWPGGNLLEHIKVRHGDVTQGFAEADVIVEREYRTPTYEHMFMEPECSIGVPAGYDQHPKLTVYVGSQIPYADRDQIAVALDLPPEEVRVIGALMGGGFGGKEDIMGQIHAALLAQATGKPVKILYSRAESMLVHPKRHATIIRLKTGVRRDGALTAVQAEMLGDAGAYASLSTKVLTRTTTHATGPYQVPHARIDCYAMYTNNPPSGAFRGFGVTQSAFAVEQNMDVLAHELGVDPFELRRKNGLRVGATTATGQILTESVGLLDCLDWVERRVRESPPPSSYRGAALLILDEPTAVLTPQEVDEFFVTIRQMVRDGHAIIFISHKLPEVLAISNRITVLRDGRWIDSCPIEGCTKESLAQMMVGREVTMKPERAEIEWGEVRLALKGLHAEGDRGMPALRGVDLDVRSGEILGLAGVSGNGQRELAEVITGLRTATQGRVFLENEDVTGASPRELTKKMLAYIPEERMRDGMIQEFTVSENMILREHDHPPFSRSGFLNLRVIAQHADELIRRFQVKTPSRETPAKSLSGGNIQKVVLAREISRQPRVLIAAQPVRGLDIGATEYVHAQLLEQRQKGTAILLISEDLDEILALSDRIAVIYEGRIMGVVDGEEATPERLGLLMAGVKEE
;
A
#
# COMPACT_ATOMS: atom_id res chain seq x y z
N MET A 1 30.56 9.40 19.25
CA MET A 1 29.22 9.28 19.85
C MET A 1 29.29 8.14 20.82
N LYS A 2 28.99 8.40 22.09
CA LYS A 2 28.97 7.41 23.14
C LYS A 2 27.57 6.85 23.29
N LEU A 3 27.44 5.53 23.24
CA LEU A 3 26.21 4.82 23.53
C LEU A 3 26.49 3.48 24.20
N THR A 4 25.51 2.96 24.91
CA THR A 4 25.57 1.61 25.48
C THR A 4 24.65 0.71 24.67
N VAL A 5 25.18 -0.37 24.07
CA VAL A 5 24.37 -1.37 23.35
C VAL A 5 24.54 -2.71 24.02
N ASN A 6 23.43 -3.34 24.45
CA ASN A 6 23.43 -4.62 25.17
C ASN A 6 24.43 -4.64 26.36
N ASN A 7 24.46 -3.56 27.15
CA ASN A 7 25.38 -3.36 28.29
C ASN A 7 26.87 -3.21 27.93
N VAL A 8 27.22 -3.02 26.66
CA VAL A 8 28.58 -2.71 26.20
C VAL A 8 28.64 -1.25 25.77
N GLU A 9 29.63 -0.51 26.28
CA GLU A 9 29.86 0.88 25.89
C GLU A 9 30.65 0.96 24.57
N TYR A 10 30.19 1.82 23.67
CA TYR A 10 30.84 2.10 22.39
C TYR A 10 31.11 3.60 22.26
N ASP A 11 32.23 3.96 21.65
CA ASP A 11 32.53 5.31 21.19
C ASP A 11 32.88 5.28 19.69
N LEU A 12 31.93 5.72 18.87
CA LEU A 12 32.01 5.57 17.40
C LEU A 12 31.82 6.91 16.68
N PRO A 13 32.51 7.14 15.55
CA PRO A 13 32.19 8.25 14.68
C PRO A 13 30.83 8.00 14.00
N VAL A 14 29.87 8.90 14.19
CA VAL A 14 28.52 8.78 13.62
C VAL A 14 28.18 10.10 12.91
N THR A 15 27.75 10.01 11.66
CA THR A 15 27.31 11.17 10.88
C THR A 15 25.81 11.43 11.10
N SER A 16 25.33 12.62 10.74
CA SER A 16 23.93 13.01 11.01
C SER A 16 22.90 12.18 10.23
N ASP A 17 23.32 11.60 9.11
CA ASP A 17 22.56 10.75 8.18
C ASP A 17 22.58 9.25 8.53
N THR A 18 23.48 8.79 9.42
CA THR A 18 23.51 7.38 9.84
C THR A 18 22.20 6.99 10.56
N ARG A 19 21.57 5.90 10.12
CA ARG A 19 20.42 5.31 10.82
C ARG A 19 20.88 4.35 11.90
N LEU A 20 20.11 4.25 12.99
CA LEU A 20 20.44 3.36 14.10
C LEU A 20 20.52 1.90 13.65
N ALA A 21 19.66 1.46 12.73
CA ALA A 21 19.74 0.09 12.20
C ALA A 21 21.04 -0.16 11.42
N ASP A 22 21.54 0.81 10.65
CA ASP A 22 22.79 0.66 9.92
C ASP A 22 23.98 0.60 10.86
N LEU A 23 24.03 1.48 11.88
CA LEU A 23 25.04 1.44 12.95
C LEU A 23 25.08 0.06 13.63
N LEU A 24 23.92 -0.43 14.07
CA LEU A 24 23.81 -1.72 14.77
C LEU A 24 24.25 -2.88 13.87
N ARG A 25 23.79 -2.92 12.63
CA ARG A 25 24.05 -4.06 11.72
C ARG A 25 25.44 -4.04 11.11
N ARG A 26 25.88 -2.89 10.60
CA ARG A 26 27.07 -2.77 9.74
C ARG A 26 28.32 -2.45 10.55
N ASP A 27 28.21 -1.59 11.55
CA ASP A 27 29.37 -1.17 12.35
C ASP A 27 29.58 -2.06 13.57
N LEU A 28 28.49 -2.54 14.20
CA LEU A 28 28.55 -3.40 15.39
C LEU A 28 28.33 -4.90 15.10
N GLY A 29 27.94 -5.28 13.89
CA GLY A 29 27.68 -6.68 13.52
C GLY A 29 26.45 -7.31 14.19
N LEU A 30 25.56 -6.50 14.79
CA LEU A 30 24.32 -6.95 15.45
C LEU A 30 23.20 -7.10 14.41
N THR A 31 23.30 -8.15 13.62
CA THR A 31 22.41 -8.41 12.47
C THR A 31 21.03 -8.92 12.86
N GLY A 32 20.75 -9.19 14.14
CA GLY A 32 19.42 -9.56 14.64
C GLY A 32 18.39 -8.43 14.46
N THR A 33 18.83 -7.18 14.40
CA THR A 33 18.00 -6.04 14.02
C THR A 33 17.74 -6.09 12.50
N LYS A 34 16.65 -6.73 12.06
CA LYS A 34 16.36 -6.95 10.63
C LYS A 34 15.73 -5.73 9.96
N ILE A 35 16.11 -5.43 8.70
CA ILE A 35 15.53 -4.34 7.91
C ILE A 35 14.60 -4.93 6.83
N GLY A 36 13.28 -4.74 6.99
CA GLY A 36 12.29 -5.21 6.01
C GLY A 36 11.83 -4.14 5.03
N CYS A 37 11.14 -3.11 5.52
CA CYS A 37 10.61 -2.04 4.67
C CYS A 37 11.54 -0.83 4.51
N GLY A 38 12.51 -0.63 5.41
CA GLY A 38 13.33 0.60 5.47
C GLY A 38 12.60 1.89 5.86
N GLU A 39 11.27 1.90 5.76
CA GLU A 39 10.41 3.09 5.96
C GLU A 39 9.73 3.15 7.33
N GLY A 40 10.12 2.26 8.25
CA GLY A 40 9.52 2.22 9.59
C GLY A 40 8.07 1.76 9.61
N GLN A 41 7.55 1.01 8.64
CA GLN A 41 6.18 0.48 8.68
C GLN A 41 6.10 -0.93 9.28
N CYS A 42 7.02 -1.83 8.91
CA CYS A 42 6.93 -3.27 9.20
C CYS A 42 7.38 -3.69 10.61
N GLY A 43 8.12 -2.87 11.35
CA GLY A 43 8.54 -3.17 12.73
C GLY A 43 9.59 -4.29 12.90
N THR A 44 10.21 -4.81 11.85
CA THR A 44 11.27 -5.85 11.97
C THR A 44 12.54 -5.34 12.66
N CYS A 45 12.79 -4.02 12.58
CA CYS A 45 13.97 -3.32 13.11
C CYS A 45 13.73 -2.72 14.50
N VAL A 46 12.71 -3.17 15.23
CA VAL A 46 12.41 -2.64 16.55
C VAL A 46 13.53 -3.02 17.52
N VAL A 47 14.04 -2.01 18.23
CA VAL A 47 14.96 -2.13 19.37
C VAL A 47 14.41 -1.32 20.53
N LEU A 48 14.89 -1.54 21.76
CA LEU A 48 14.52 -0.68 22.88
C LEU A 48 15.58 0.38 23.09
N LEU A 49 15.16 1.63 23.21
CA LEU A 49 15.98 2.77 23.60
C LEU A 49 15.48 3.23 24.97
N ASP A 50 16.28 3.03 26.01
CA ASP A 50 15.91 3.25 27.42
C ASP A 50 14.56 2.58 27.77
N GLY A 51 14.42 1.30 27.41
CA GLY A 51 13.21 0.49 27.62
C GLY A 51 12.03 0.78 26.68
N ARG A 52 12.13 1.80 25.80
CA ARG A 52 11.06 2.18 24.88
C ARG A 52 11.29 1.68 23.46
N PRO A 53 10.28 1.10 22.78
CA PRO A 53 10.46 0.57 21.45
C PRO A 53 10.63 1.69 20.42
N VAL A 54 11.69 1.63 19.63
CA VAL A 54 11.97 2.53 18.51
C VAL A 54 12.22 1.74 17.24
N ARG A 55 11.88 2.33 16.08
CA ARG A 55 12.10 1.72 14.76
C ARG A 55 13.47 2.15 14.24
N ALA A 56 14.47 1.29 14.38
CA ALA A 56 15.87 1.66 14.14
C ALA A 56 16.17 2.10 12.69
N CYS A 57 15.41 1.61 11.69
CA CYS A 57 15.66 1.94 10.27
C CYS A 57 15.42 3.41 9.91
N ILE A 58 14.52 4.11 10.62
CA ILE A 58 14.26 5.54 10.39
C ILE A 58 14.82 6.42 11.50
N PHE A 59 15.26 5.82 12.61
CA PHE A 59 15.77 6.56 13.76
C PHE A 59 17.19 7.05 13.49
N PRO A 60 17.47 8.38 13.57
CA PRO A 60 18.83 8.89 13.40
C PRO A 60 19.74 8.40 14.53
N ALA A 61 20.88 7.80 14.20
CA ALA A 61 21.79 7.19 15.18
C ALA A 61 22.27 8.20 16.23
N HIS A 62 22.62 9.42 15.83
CA HIS A 62 23.07 10.49 16.74
C HIS A 62 22.07 10.82 17.87
N ARG A 63 20.77 10.51 17.73
CA ARG A 63 19.77 10.70 18.80
C ARG A 63 19.82 9.62 19.89
N ALA A 64 20.66 8.60 19.73
CA ALA A 64 20.95 7.56 20.70
C ALA A 64 22.19 7.88 21.56
N GLU A 65 22.86 9.02 21.35
CA GLU A 65 23.95 9.50 22.20
C GLU A 65 23.54 9.49 23.68
N GLY A 66 24.37 8.88 24.52
CA GLY A 66 24.18 8.77 25.97
C GLY A 66 23.06 7.83 26.42
N LYS A 67 22.44 7.08 25.51
CA LYS A 67 21.30 6.19 25.81
C LYS A 67 21.70 4.72 25.80
N HIS A 68 20.83 3.90 26.40
CA HIS A 68 20.93 2.44 26.37
C HIS A 68 20.08 1.86 25.25
N VAL A 69 20.70 1.06 24.38
CA VAL A 69 20.04 0.33 23.31
C VAL A 69 20.04 -1.16 23.65
N LEU A 70 18.86 -1.76 23.76
CA LEU A 70 18.69 -3.21 23.83
C LEU A 70 18.21 -3.74 22.49
N THR A 71 18.97 -4.69 21.94
CA THR A 71 18.66 -5.44 20.71
C THR A 71 18.25 -6.87 21.06
N ILE A 72 17.90 -7.68 20.06
CA ILE A 72 17.47 -9.07 20.30
C ILE A 72 18.60 -9.93 20.87
N GLU A 73 19.84 -9.63 20.49
CA GLU A 73 21.06 -10.31 20.93
C GLU A 73 21.29 -10.12 22.45
N GLY A 74 20.85 -8.98 23.00
CA GLY A 74 20.95 -8.69 24.43
C GLY A 74 19.75 -9.14 25.26
N LEU A 75 18.66 -9.63 24.64
CA LEU A 75 17.38 -9.86 25.33
C LEU A 75 17.50 -10.90 26.45
N ALA A 76 18.17 -12.03 26.20
CA ALA A 76 18.41 -13.06 27.21
C ALA A 76 19.16 -12.52 28.46
N ALA A 77 20.29 -11.86 28.23
CA ALA A 77 21.14 -11.28 29.27
C ALA A 77 20.45 -10.13 30.04
N SER A 78 19.39 -9.54 29.49
CA SER A 78 18.61 -8.49 30.16
C SER A 78 17.72 -9.01 31.31
N TRP A 79 17.46 -10.32 31.36
CA TRP A 79 16.58 -10.96 32.33
C TRP A 79 17.29 -11.86 33.35
N GLY A 80 18.30 -12.62 32.92
CA GLY A 80 18.97 -13.62 33.74
C GLY A 80 20.41 -13.90 33.30
N ALA A 81 20.95 -15.06 33.67
CA ALA A 81 22.26 -15.50 33.22
C ALA A 81 22.31 -15.60 31.68
N SER A 82 23.48 -15.35 31.07
CA SER A 82 23.67 -15.26 29.61
C SER A 82 23.27 -16.52 28.83
N ASP A 83 23.20 -17.67 29.51
CA ASP A 83 23.09 -18.99 28.89
C ASP A 83 21.62 -19.49 28.84
N GLU A 84 20.66 -18.71 29.33
CA GLU A 84 19.24 -19.03 29.31
C GLU A 84 18.44 -18.13 28.37
N LEU A 85 17.46 -18.71 27.64
CA LEU A 85 16.53 -17.92 26.84
C LEU A 85 15.60 -17.08 27.73
N HIS A 86 15.30 -15.86 27.28
CA HIS A 86 14.24 -15.05 27.88
C HIS A 86 12.89 -15.82 27.83
N PRO A 87 12.00 -15.71 28.83
CA PRO A 87 10.68 -16.37 28.81
C PRO A 87 9.88 -16.14 27.52
N LEU A 88 9.91 -14.91 26.99
CA LEU A 88 9.35 -14.58 25.67
C LEU A 88 9.97 -15.42 24.52
N GLN A 89 11.30 -15.58 24.47
CA GLN A 89 11.97 -16.38 23.44
C GLN A 89 11.55 -17.84 23.53
N ARG A 90 11.57 -18.43 24.74
CA ARG A 90 11.11 -19.80 24.99
C ARG A 90 9.64 -20.00 24.59
N ALA A 91 8.76 -19.09 24.98
CA ALA A 91 7.34 -19.18 24.64
C ALA A 91 7.09 -19.07 23.12
N PHE A 92 7.88 -18.27 22.39
CA PHE A 92 7.79 -18.19 20.92
C PHE A 92 8.15 -19.52 20.25
N ILE A 93 9.11 -20.27 20.82
CA ILE A 93 9.48 -21.60 20.36
C ILE A 93 8.33 -22.59 20.62
N GLU A 94 7.88 -22.69 21.87
CA GLU A 94 6.90 -23.70 22.32
C GLU A 94 5.54 -23.57 21.64
N HIS A 95 5.11 -22.32 21.35
CA HIS A 95 3.80 -22.04 20.76
C HIS A 95 3.84 -21.91 19.23
N GLY A 96 4.93 -22.32 18.57
CA GLY A 96 5.04 -22.28 17.11
C GLY A 96 4.89 -20.86 16.54
N ALA A 97 5.37 -19.86 17.28
CA ALA A 97 5.24 -18.45 16.92
C ALA A 97 6.31 -17.99 15.91
N VAL A 98 7.13 -18.92 15.41
CA VAL A 98 8.26 -18.69 14.51
C VAL A 98 8.12 -19.57 13.27
N GLN A 99 8.08 -18.94 12.09
CA GLN A 99 8.12 -19.62 10.79
C GLN A 99 9.38 -19.21 10.00
N CYS A 100 9.29 -18.21 9.12
CA CYS A 100 10.46 -17.71 8.38
C CYS A 100 11.51 -17.10 9.34
N GLY A 101 11.07 -16.51 10.44
CA GLY A 101 11.95 -15.94 11.48
C GLY A 101 12.35 -14.49 11.27
N TYR A 102 12.15 -13.90 10.08
CA TYR A 102 12.66 -12.56 9.78
C TYR A 102 12.06 -11.46 10.65
N CYS A 103 10.76 -11.54 10.95
CA CYS A 103 10.10 -10.57 11.83
C CYS A 103 10.26 -10.92 13.33
N THR A 104 10.77 -12.11 13.66
CA THR A 104 10.79 -12.64 15.03
C THR A 104 11.57 -11.73 15.99
N PRO A 105 12.77 -11.22 15.66
CA PRO A 105 13.46 -10.24 16.48
C PRO A 105 12.62 -9.02 16.83
N GLY A 106 12.09 -8.31 15.83
CA GLY A 106 11.26 -7.12 16.06
C GLY A 106 9.97 -7.42 16.86
N MET A 107 9.35 -8.58 16.64
CA MET A 107 8.20 -9.04 17.43
C MET A 107 8.56 -9.27 18.89
N LEU A 108 9.68 -9.93 19.15
CA LEU A 108 10.19 -10.16 20.50
C LEU A 108 10.58 -8.85 21.17
N MET A 109 11.19 -7.90 20.47
CA MET A 109 11.54 -6.59 21.05
C MET A 109 10.30 -5.77 21.37
N ALA A 110 9.24 -5.81 20.55
CA ALA A 110 7.97 -5.17 20.93
C ALA A 110 7.28 -5.86 22.11
N ALA A 111 7.35 -7.19 22.19
CA ALA A 111 6.88 -7.91 23.37
C ALA A 111 7.74 -7.62 24.60
N ALA A 112 9.05 -7.39 24.43
CA ALA A 112 9.97 -7.02 25.49
C ALA A 112 9.71 -5.59 26.00
N ALA A 113 9.32 -4.66 25.15
CA ALA A 113 8.82 -3.34 25.59
C ALA A 113 7.58 -3.47 26.50
N LEU A 114 6.65 -4.35 26.12
CA LEU A 114 5.49 -4.66 26.96
C LEU A 114 5.91 -5.33 28.26
N TRP A 115 6.86 -6.27 28.21
CA TRP A 115 7.43 -6.91 29.39
C TRP A 115 8.08 -5.90 30.34
N HIS A 116 8.91 -4.99 29.82
CA HIS A 116 9.53 -3.94 30.62
C HIS A 116 8.48 -3.10 31.35
N LYS A 117 7.46 -2.64 30.60
CA LYS A 117 6.37 -1.84 31.18
C LYS A 117 5.60 -2.55 32.29
N TRP A 118 5.36 -3.85 32.16
CA TRP A 118 4.46 -4.55 33.07
C TRP A 118 5.19 -5.31 34.18
N VAL A 119 6.34 -5.90 33.88
CA VAL A 119 7.13 -6.70 34.80
C VAL A 119 8.20 -5.85 35.49
N VAL A 120 8.99 -5.09 34.72
CA VAL A 120 10.13 -4.32 35.27
C VAL A 120 9.66 -3.06 35.98
N ASP A 121 8.73 -2.31 35.38
CA ASP A 121 8.18 -1.08 36.00
C ASP A 121 7.09 -1.37 37.07
N GLY A 122 6.80 -2.65 37.35
CA GLY A 122 5.98 -3.09 38.49
C GLY A 122 4.47 -2.92 38.36
N GLN A 123 3.88 -3.11 37.16
CA GLN A 123 2.42 -3.12 37.00
C GLN A 123 1.81 -4.48 37.34
N ASP A 124 0.51 -4.51 37.68
CA ASP A 124 -0.18 -5.78 37.94
C ASP A 124 -0.38 -6.58 36.64
N THR A 125 0.50 -7.54 36.40
CA THR A 125 0.44 -8.45 35.25
C THR A 125 -0.83 -9.29 35.18
N ALA A 126 -1.62 -9.41 36.26
CA ALA A 126 -2.93 -10.07 36.21
C ALA A 126 -3.98 -9.26 35.44
N ALA A 127 -3.79 -7.94 35.30
CA ALA A 127 -4.66 -7.07 34.52
C ALA A 127 -4.31 -7.03 33.01
N LEU A 128 -3.25 -7.72 32.58
CA LEU A 128 -2.85 -7.75 31.17
C LEU A 128 -3.90 -8.45 30.29
N THR A 129 -4.42 -7.72 29.31
CA THR A 129 -5.44 -8.27 28.40
C THR A 129 -4.85 -8.76 27.07
N ALA A 130 -5.64 -9.52 26.31
CA ALA A 130 -5.28 -9.89 24.94
C ALA A 130 -5.09 -8.67 24.03
N ASP A 131 -5.86 -7.61 24.26
CA ASP A 131 -5.82 -6.41 23.42
C ASP A 131 -4.60 -5.54 23.73
N ASP A 132 -4.07 -5.57 24.96
CA ASP A 132 -2.77 -4.96 25.27
C ASP A 132 -1.64 -5.60 24.45
N ILE A 133 -1.63 -6.93 24.37
CA ILE A 133 -0.67 -7.67 23.56
C ILE A 133 -0.85 -7.34 22.07
N LYS A 134 -2.09 -7.33 21.56
CA LYS A 134 -2.37 -6.96 20.17
C LYS A 134 -1.92 -5.52 19.88
N ARG A 135 -2.14 -4.56 20.79
CA ARG A 135 -1.68 -3.17 20.63
C ARG A 135 -0.16 -3.07 20.59
N ALA A 136 0.54 -3.80 21.47
CA ALA A 136 2.00 -3.83 21.48
C ALA A 136 2.58 -4.40 20.18
N LEU A 137 1.99 -5.48 19.66
CA LEU A 137 2.44 -6.14 18.42
C LEU A 137 1.88 -5.50 17.15
N GLY A 138 0.81 -4.70 17.23
CA GLY A 138 0.03 -4.24 16.08
C GLY A 138 0.78 -3.32 15.12
N ARG A 139 1.94 -2.82 15.54
CA ARG A 139 2.86 -2.00 14.73
C ARG A 139 4.02 -2.79 14.12
N ASN A 140 3.97 -4.13 14.24
CA ASN A 140 4.92 -5.07 13.67
C ASN A 140 4.17 -6.02 12.72
N ALA A 141 4.66 -6.13 11.50
CA ALA A 141 4.10 -6.97 10.46
C ALA A 141 4.63 -8.41 10.56
N CYS A 142 3.75 -9.41 10.43
CA CYS A 142 4.12 -10.79 10.17
C CYS A 142 3.26 -11.37 9.06
N ARG A 143 3.91 -11.82 7.99
CA ARG A 143 3.23 -12.43 6.84
C ARG A 143 2.99 -13.94 6.98
N CYS A 144 3.60 -14.59 7.98
CA CYS A 144 3.63 -16.05 8.09
C CYS A 144 2.59 -16.63 9.06
N THR A 145 2.45 -16.06 10.26
CA THR A 145 1.81 -16.74 11.40
C THR A 145 0.34 -16.40 11.61
N GLY A 146 -0.18 -15.34 10.98
CA GLY A 146 -1.54 -14.87 11.24
C GLY A 146 -1.77 -14.36 12.67
N TYR A 147 -0.70 -14.02 13.41
CA TYR A 147 -0.69 -13.43 14.76
C TYR A 147 -1.22 -14.28 15.93
N ALA A 148 -2.08 -15.26 15.70
CA ALA A 148 -2.69 -16.04 16.78
C ALA A 148 -1.65 -16.74 17.68
N SER A 149 -0.63 -17.36 17.09
CA SER A 149 0.46 -17.99 17.84
C SER A 149 1.37 -16.99 18.55
N LEU A 150 1.63 -15.82 17.94
CA LEU A 150 2.41 -14.73 18.57
C LEU A 150 1.71 -14.23 19.84
N VAL A 151 0.42 -13.93 19.77
CA VAL A 151 -0.36 -13.46 20.93
C VAL A 151 -0.38 -14.51 22.03
N ARG A 152 -0.53 -15.79 21.67
CA ARG A 152 -0.50 -16.90 22.62
C ARG A 152 0.86 -17.05 23.29
N ALA A 153 1.95 -16.96 22.55
CA ALA A 153 3.31 -17.03 23.08
C ALA A 153 3.56 -15.93 24.12
N VAL A 154 3.19 -14.67 23.81
CA VAL A 154 3.32 -13.57 24.77
C VAL A 154 2.47 -13.84 26.02
N LYS A 155 1.20 -14.27 25.87
CA LYS A 155 0.36 -14.64 27.01
C LYS A 155 0.99 -15.74 27.87
N SER A 156 1.59 -16.75 27.25
CA SER A 156 2.26 -17.85 27.94
C SER A 156 3.44 -17.36 28.78
N ALA A 157 4.28 -16.49 28.22
CA ALA A 157 5.42 -15.93 28.95
C ALA A 157 4.98 -15.12 30.18
N PHE A 158 3.94 -14.29 30.06
CA PHE A 158 3.39 -13.54 31.19
C PHE A 158 2.70 -14.45 32.21
N HIS A 159 2.06 -15.54 31.77
CA HIS A 159 1.48 -16.53 32.67
C HIS A 159 2.56 -17.27 33.46
N GLU A 160 3.65 -17.67 32.79
CA GLU A 160 4.81 -18.30 33.39
C GLU A 160 5.44 -17.41 34.45
N HIS A 161 5.64 -16.13 34.15
CA HIS A 161 6.16 -15.17 35.12
C HIS A 161 5.34 -15.10 36.40
N ARG A 162 4.00 -15.14 36.29
CA ARG A 162 3.09 -15.06 37.44
C ARG A 162 2.99 -16.35 38.24
N THR A 163 3.05 -17.50 37.57
CA THR A 163 2.66 -18.79 38.17
C THR A 163 3.81 -19.79 38.28
N GLY A 164 4.95 -19.51 37.65
CA GLY A 164 6.06 -20.44 37.48
C GLY A 164 5.83 -21.52 36.43
N GLN A 165 4.69 -21.51 35.71
CA GLN A 165 4.36 -22.50 34.68
C GLN A 165 3.86 -21.84 33.38
N PRO A 166 4.37 -22.24 32.19
CA PRO A 166 3.86 -21.72 30.92
C PRO A 166 2.47 -22.29 30.60
N LEU A 167 1.74 -21.61 29.71
CA LEU A 167 0.52 -22.17 29.14
C LEU A 167 0.88 -23.34 28.21
N PRO A 168 0.09 -24.43 28.21
CA PRO A 168 0.36 -25.55 27.32
C PRO A 168 0.19 -25.16 25.84
N PRO A 169 1.01 -25.74 24.93
CA PRO A 169 0.83 -25.55 23.50
C PRO A 169 -0.51 -26.14 23.03
N LEU A 170 -0.98 -25.71 21.86
CA LEU A 170 -2.11 -26.37 21.19
C LEU A 170 -1.61 -27.62 20.49
N GLU A 171 -1.95 -28.77 21.01
CA GLU A 171 -1.77 -30.04 20.33
C GLU A 171 -3.05 -30.40 19.56
N PRO A 172 -2.95 -30.79 18.28
CA PRO A 172 -4.10 -31.33 17.57
C PRO A 172 -4.48 -32.70 18.15
N ASP A 173 -5.77 -33.02 18.10
CA ASP A 173 -6.23 -34.39 18.36
C ASP A 173 -5.81 -35.28 17.19
N THR A 174 -4.94 -36.25 17.43
CA THR A 174 -4.47 -37.21 16.42
C THR A 174 -4.93 -38.63 16.73
N LEU A 175 -4.94 -39.51 15.71
CA LEU A 175 -4.92 -40.98 15.87
C LEU A 175 -3.75 -41.41 16.80
N PRO A 176 -3.69 -42.68 17.31
CA PRO A 176 -2.81 -43.07 18.40
C PRO A 176 -1.42 -42.46 18.26
N PRO A 177 -1.03 -41.56 19.19
CA PRO A 177 0.03 -40.61 18.90
C PRO A 177 1.35 -41.33 18.69
N LEU A 178 1.98 -41.08 17.55
CA LEU A 178 3.39 -41.38 17.35
C LEU A 178 4.21 -40.44 18.26
N ARG A 179 5.47 -40.80 18.53
CA ARG A 179 6.32 -40.02 19.46
C ARG A 179 6.65 -38.60 18.97
N VAL A 180 6.62 -38.37 17.66
CA VAL A 180 7.04 -37.10 17.02
C VAL A 180 6.02 -36.61 15.99
N ILE A 181 5.52 -37.48 15.12
CA ILE A 181 4.53 -37.11 14.09
C ILE A 181 3.20 -36.78 14.77
N GLY A 182 2.64 -35.60 14.48
CA GLY A 182 1.39 -35.12 15.09
C GLY A 182 1.57 -34.39 16.42
N ARG A 183 2.81 -34.11 16.85
CA ARG A 183 3.12 -33.35 18.07
C ARG A 183 3.78 -32.00 17.76
N SER A 184 3.61 -31.00 18.62
CA SER A 184 4.42 -29.78 18.58
C SER A 184 5.87 -30.12 18.95
N TYR A 185 6.79 -29.92 18.00
CA TYR A 185 8.21 -30.16 18.20
C TYR A 185 9.02 -28.93 17.75
N PRO A 186 9.99 -28.45 18.56
CA PRO A 186 10.83 -27.32 18.17
C PRO A 186 11.62 -27.59 16.89
N ARG A 187 11.60 -26.63 15.96
CA ARG A 187 12.39 -26.74 14.74
C ARG A 187 13.89 -26.54 15.02
N PRO A 188 14.80 -27.21 14.30
CA PRO A 188 16.24 -27.07 14.52
C PRO A 188 16.78 -25.63 14.43
N ASP A 189 16.18 -24.79 13.59
CA ASP A 189 16.60 -23.41 13.31
C ASP A 189 15.93 -22.34 14.19
N VAL A 190 15.09 -22.75 15.14
CA VAL A 190 14.21 -21.83 15.87
C VAL A 190 14.96 -20.98 16.90
N VAL A 191 15.98 -21.54 17.54
CA VAL A 191 16.78 -20.83 18.57
C VAL A 191 17.46 -19.63 17.93
N ASP A 192 18.15 -19.84 16.82
CA ASP A 192 18.82 -18.77 16.07
C ASP A 192 17.85 -17.65 15.65
N LYS A 193 16.60 -18.00 15.31
CA LYS A 193 15.58 -17.03 14.93
C LYS A 193 15.04 -16.19 16.08
N VAL A 194 14.97 -16.75 17.30
CA VAL A 194 14.52 -16.00 18.49
C VAL A 194 15.66 -15.23 19.17
N THR A 195 16.91 -15.61 18.94
CA THR A 195 18.09 -14.89 19.47
C THR A 195 18.64 -13.85 18.50
N GLY A 196 18.22 -13.87 17.24
CA GLY A 196 18.74 -12.99 16.19
C GLY A 196 19.99 -13.53 15.48
N ALA A 197 20.51 -14.69 15.89
CA ALA A 197 21.67 -15.35 15.28
C ALA A 197 21.40 -15.96 13.89
N ALA A 198 20.12 -16.08 13.49
CA ALA A 198 19.73 -16.55 12.17
C ALA A 198 20.23 -15.59 11.07
N CYS A 199 21.11 -16.10 10.20
CA CYS A 199 21.65 -15.37 9.06
C CYS A 199 20.76 -15.49 7.81
N PHE A 200 20.18 -14.38 7.40
CA PHE A 200 19.52 -14.17 6.11
C PHE A 200 20.53 -13.59 5.10
N THR A 201 20.14 -13.46 3.83
CA THR A 201 21.10 -13.11 2.78
C THR A 201 21.78 -11.76 3.04
N ASP A 202 21.02 -10.75 3.47
CA ASP A 202 21.58 -9.43 3.79
C ASP A 202 22.52 -9.43 5.01
N ASP A 203 22.46 -10.45 5.86
CA ASP A 203 23.32 -10.52 7.05
C ASP A 203 24.75 -10.97 6.71
N TYR A 204 24.97 -11.57 5.54
CA TYR A 204 26.31 -11.94 5.08
C TYR A 204 27.11 -10.70 4.66
N SER A 205 28.41 -10.72 4.98
CA SER A 205 29.38 -9.70 4.63
C SER A 205 30.73 -10.33 4.30
N PHE A 206 31.45 -9.74 3.36
CA PHE A 206 32.76 -10.19 2.91
C PHE A 206 33.76 -9.01 2.87
N PRO A 207 35.06 -9.23 3.14
CA PRO A 207 36.04 -8.15 3.09
C PRO A 207 36.10 -7.44 1.71
N GLY A 208 36.01 -6.11 1.68
CA GLY A 208 36.02 -5.36 0.42
C GLY A 208 34.81 -5.62 -0.49
N MET A 209 33.71 -6.14 0.05
CA MET A 209 32.44 -6.31 -0.65
C MET A 209 31.90 -4.97 -1.15
N LEU A 210 31.46 -4.94 -2.40
CA LEU A 210 30.86 -3.77 -3.04
C LEU A 210 29.33 -3.81 -2.96
N TYR A 211 28.72 -2.66 -3.18
CA TYR A 211 27.28 -2.49 -3.27
C TYR A 211 26.86 -2.41 -4.74
N GLY A 212 26.01 -3.35 -5.14
CA GLY A 212 25.41 -3.40 -6.45
C GLY A 212 24.06 -2.67 -6.49
N ALA A 213 23.77 -1.99 -7.59
CA ALA A 213 22.49 -1.34 -7.85
C ALA A 213 22.07 -1.51 -9.31
N THR A 214 20.76 -1.43 -9.58
CA THR A 214 20.19 -1.67 -10.92
C THR A 214 19.48 -0.42 -11.42
N LEU A 215 19.79 -0.01 -12.64
CA LEU A 215 19.01 0.99 -13.37
C LEU A 215 17.75 0.31 -13.90
N ARG A 216 16.59 0.70 -13.38
CA ARG A 216 15.28 0.21 -13.81
C ARG A 216 14.76 1.03 -15.00
N ALA A 217 13.86 0.43 -15.77
CA ALA A 217 13.20 1.08 -16.89
C ALA A 217 12.44 2.35 -16.45
N ALA A 218 12.58 3.43 -17.23
CA ALA A 218 11.87 4.69 -16.98
C ALA A 218 10.43 4.69 -17.53
N HIS A 219 10.11 3.75 -18.43
CA HIS A 219 8.82 3.64 -19.10
C HIS A 219 8.27 2.21 -18.98
N PRO A 220 6.94 2.04 -18.92
CA PRO A 220 6.33 0.71 -18.89
C PRO A 220 6.45 -0.03 -20.22
N HIS A 221 6.64 0.69 -21.33
CA HIS A 221 6.88 0.12 -22.64
C HIS A 221 7.64 1.12 -23.52
N ALA A 222 8.85 0.80 -23.97
CA ALA A 222 9.65 1.68 -24.83
C ALA A 222 10.77 0.93 -25.54
N ARG A 223 11.16 1.35 -26.76
CA ARG A 223 12.42 0.90 -27.38
C ARG A 223 13.59 1.65 -26.78
N ILE A 224 14.72 0.96 -26.61
CA ILE A 224 15.99 1.58 -26.20
C ILE A 224 16.69 2.02 -27.49
N LEU A 225 16.85 3.33 -27.68
CA LEU A 225 17.52 3.90 -28.85
C LEU A 225 19.02 4.00 -28.63
N SER A 226 19.43 4.43 -27.43
CA SER A 226 20.83 4.55 -27.05
C SER A 226 21.00 4.42 -25.53
N LEU A 227 22.18 3.97 -25.11
CA LEU A 227 22.58 3.77 -23.71
C LEU A 227 24.03 4.22 -23.54
N ASP A 228 24.25 5.28 -22.75
CA ASP A 228 25.58 5.82 -22.44
C ASP A 228 25.89 5.70 -20.95
N THR A 229 26.92 4.92 -20.63
CA THR A 229 27.40 4.64 -19.27
C THR A 229 28.71 5.36 -18.94
N ALA A 230 29.29 6.13 -19.87
CA ALA A 230 30.65 6.65 -19.76
C ALA A 230 30.83 7.56 -18.52
N ARG A 231 29.84 8.39 -18.21
CA ARG A 231 29.86 9.29 -17.05
C ARG A 231 29.79 8.53 -15.72
N ALA A 232 28.96 7.49 -15.67
CA ALA A 232 28.83 6.64 -14.49
C ALA A 232 30.12 5.85 -14.24
N ALA A 233 30.74 5.33 -15.30
CA ALA A 233 31.95 4.51 -15.21
C ALA A 233 33.18 5.27 -14.67
N ILE A 234 33.28 6.57 -14.91
CA ILE A 234 34.40 7.40 -14.41
C ILE A 234 34.15 8.00 -13.02
N LEU A 235 32.97 7.81 -12.44
CA LEU A 235 32.64 8.35 -11.12
C LEU A 235 33.53 7.68 -10.04
N PRO A 236 34.25 8.46 -9.20
CA PRO A 236 35.10 7.89 -8.17
C PRO A 236 34.33 6.95 -7.22
N GLY A 237 34.87 5.75 -7.02
CA GLY A 237 34.28 4.71 -6.19
C GLY A 237 33.32 3.75 -6.93
N VAL A 238 33.09 3.95 -8.23
CA VAL A 238 32.46 2.96 -9.11
C VAL A 238 33.52 1.98 -9.61
N HIS A 239 33.24 0.68 -9.55
CA HIS A 239 34.15 -0.39 -9.99
C HIS A 239 33.68 -1.06 -11.29
N ALA A 240 32.38 -1.07 -11.56
CA ALA A 240 31.82 -1.59 -12.81
C ALA A 240 30.48 -0.93 -13.12
N VAL A 241 30.22 -0.74 -14.42
CA VAL A 241 28.90 -0.42 -14.98
C VAL A 241 28.71 -1.38 -16.15
N LEU A 242 27.72 -2.28 -16.05
CA LEU A 242 27.46 -3.31 -17.04
C LEU A 242 26.11 -3.10 -17.71
N THR A 243 26.05 -3.43 -18.99
CA THR A 243 24.89 -3.36 -19.88
C THR A 243 24.62 -4.73 -20.48
N HIS A 244 23.60 -4.85 -21.34
CA HIS A 244 23.33 -6.11 -22.05
C HIS A 244 24.53 -6.62 -22.87
N ALA A 245 25.44 -5.75 -23.30
CA ALA A 245 26.63 -6.11 -24.07
C ALA A 245 27.69 -6.85 -23.22
N ASP A 246 27.58 -6.76 -21.90
CA ASP A 246 28.51 -7.36 -20.94
C ASP A 246 28.02 -8.73 -20.44
N VAL A 247 26.88 -9.23 -20.94
CA VAL A 247 26.39 -10.58 -20.63
C VAL A 247 27.12 -11.59 -21.53
N PRO A 248 28.01 -12.45 -21.00
CA PRO A 248 28.88 -13.30 -21.83
C PRO A 248 28.12 -14.43 -22.56
N GLY A 249 27.08 -14.97 -21.92
CA GLY A 249 26.28 -16.06 -22.44
C GLY A 249 24.96 -15.59 -23.03
N VAL A 250 23.86 -16.26 -22.66
CA VAL A 250 22.54 -15.91 -23.19
C VAL A 250 21.92 -14.79 -22.35
N ASN A 251 21.63 -13.64 -22.98
CA ASN A 251 20.94 -12.51 -22.34
C ASN A 251 19.43 -12.74 -22.13
N ARG A 252 19.03 -13.95 -21.76
CA ARG A 252 17.64 -14.31 -21.44
C ARG A 252 17.60 -15.37 -20.35
N HIS A 253 16.59 -15.31 -19.50
CA HIS A 253 16.31 -16.26 -18.42
C HIS A 253 14.80 -16.48 -18.28
N GLY A 254 14.41 -17.41 -17.41
CA GLY A 254 13.01 -17.76 -17.15
C GLY A 254 12.80 -19.26 -16.96
N LEU A 255 11.81 -19.63 -16.15
CA LEU A 255 11.59 -21.02 -15.72
C LEU A 255 10.87 -21.89 -16.74
N VAL A 256 9.95 -21.29 -17.50
CA VAL A 256 9.18 -22.00 -18.55
C VAL A 256 9.71 -21.63 -19.92
N TYR A 257 9.80 -20.33 -20.20
CA TYR A 257 10.38 -19.79 -21.42
C TYR A 257 11.50 -18.84 -21.03
N PRO A 258 12.65 -18.87 -21.74
CA PRO A 258 13.71 -17.90 -21.55
C PRO A 258 13.36 -16.61 -22.31
N ASP A 259 12.29 -15.93 -21.90
CA ASP A 259 11.77 -14.71 -22.54
C ASP A 259 12.11 -13.43 -21.77
N TRP A 260 12.69 -13.55 -20.57
CA TRP A 260 13.03 -12.42 -19.70
C TRP A 260 14.50 -12.02 -19.89
N PRO A 261 14.81 -10.78 -20.32
CA PRO A 261 16.19 -10.30 -20.46
C PRO A 261 16.92 -10.24 -19.12
N VAL A 262 18.20 -10.61 -19.12
CA VAL A 262 19.08 -10.35 -17.97
C VAL A 262 19.27 -8.84 -17.85
N LEU A 263 19.60 -8.18 -18.96
CA LEU A 263 19.60 -6.72 -19.13
C LEU A 263 18.97 -6.38 -20.48
N CYS A 264 18.09 -5.39 -20.55
CA CYS A 264 17.35 -5.07 -21.76
C CYS A 264 18.28 -4.59 -22.88
N ASP A 265 18.17 -5.22 -24.05
CA ASP A 265 18.97 -4.95 -25.25
C ASP A 265 18.18 -4.24 -26.36
N ASP A 266 16.87 -4.47 -26.42
CA ASP A 266 15.99 -3.98 -27.48
C ASP A 266 14.95 -2.96 -26.97
N LYS A 267 14.20 -3.36 -25.96
CA LYS A 267 13.06 -2.63 -25.41
C LYS A 267 12.85 -2.99 -23.95
N VAL A 268 12.26 -2.06 -23.24
CA VAL A 268 11.68 -2.30 -21.91
C VAL A 268 10.20 -2.62 -22.08
N ARG A 269 9.75 -3.66 -21.39
CA ARG A 269 8.40 -4.24 -21.43
C ARG A 269 7.63 -4.02 -20.12
N TYR A 270 8.30 -3.63 -19.03
CA TYR A 270 7.67 -3.11 -17.82
C TYR A 270 8.65 -2.30 -16.97
N LEU A 271 8.15 -1.56 -15.97
CA LEU A 271 8.97 -0.68 -15.13
C LEU A 271 10.05 -1.39 -14.29
N GLY A 272 9.93 -2.69 -14.03
CA GLY A 272 10.93 -3.45 -13.27
C GLY A 272 12.11 -3.97 -14.10
N ASP A 273 12.06 -3.80 -15.43
CA ASP A 273 13.13 -4.23 -16.33
C ASP A 273 14.47 -3.60 -15.95
N ALA A 274 15.51 -4.42 -15.97
CA ALA A 274 16.88 -4.00 -15.73
C ALA A 274 17.52 -3.53 -17.04
N VAL A 275 18.05 -2.31 -17.06
CA VAL A 275 18.68 -1.71 -18.25
C VAL A 275 20.20 -1.72 -18.12
N ALA A 276 20.70 -1.40 -16.93
CA ALA A 276 22.12 -1.45 -16.60
C ALA A 276 22.29 -1.77 -15.11
N ILE A 277 23.48 -2.25 -14.72
CA ILE A 277 23.82 -2.56 -13.33
C ILE A 277 25.18 -1.94 -12.97
N VAL A 278 25.32 -1.53 -11.71
CA VAL A 278 26.52 -0.83 -11.20
C VAL A 278 27.03 -1.53 -9.96
N ALA A 279 28.35 -1.61 -9.77
CA ALA A 279 28.99 -1.91 -8.50
C ALA A 279 29.84 -0.74 -8.01
N ALA A 280 29.66 -0.34 -6.75
CA ALA A 280 30.39 0.78 -6.13
C ALA A 280 30.77 0.52 -4.66
N ASP A 281 31.64 1.37 -4.11
CA ASP A 281 32.09 1.30 -2.71
C ASP A 281 30.97 1.53 -1.68
N SER A 282 29.89 2.21 -2.07
CA SER A 282 28.74 2.48 -1.20
C SER A 282 27.42 2.56 -2.00
N LEU A 283 26.29 2.34 -1.32
CA LEU A 283 24.96 2.54 -1.90
C LEU A 283 24.75 3.97 -2.41
N ALA A 284 25.31 4.98 -1.75
CA ALA A 284 25.19 6.38 -2.17
C ALA A 284 25.91 6.64 -3.50
N ILE A 285 27.12 6.09 -3.68
CA ILE A 285 27.86 6.20 -4.94
C ILE A 285 27.17 5.39 -6.03
N ALA A 286 26.67 4.20 -5.72
CA ALA A 286 25.90 3.39 -6.68
C ALA A 286 24.67 4.16 -7.18
N ALA A 287 23.90 4.79 -6.28
CA ALA A 287 22.74 5.61 -6.65
C ALA A 287 23.14 6.81 -7.54
N GLN A 288 24.20 7.54 -7.18
CA GLN A 288 24.73 8.64 -8.01
C GLN A 288 25.17 8.15 -9.40
N ALA A 289 25.79 6.97 -9.49
CA ALA A 289 26.19 6.39 -10.76
C ALA A 289 24.98 6.06 -11.64
N LEU A 290 23.88 5.54 -11.09
CA LEU A 290 22.66 5.28 -11.85
C LEU A 290 22.09 6.57 -12.47
N GLU A 291 22.12 7.70 -11.76
CA GLU A 291 21.67 9.01 -12.27
C GLU A 291 22.55 9.55 -13.42
N LEU A 292 23.78 9.05 -13.55
CA LEU A 292 24.73 9.46 -14.60
C LEU A 292 24.63 8.61 -15.87
N ILE A 293 23.89 7.50 -15.84
CA ILE A 293 23.63 6.67 -17.02
C ILE A 293 22.54 7.36 -17.85
N ALA A 294 22.86 7.72 -19.09
CA ALA A 294 21.90 8.32 -20.00
C ALA A 294 21.28 7.22 -20.88
N VAL A 295 19.95 7.15 -20.89
CA VAL A 295 19.20 6.21 -21.75
C VAL A 295 18.21 7.01 -22.57
N GLU A 296 18.26 6.82 -23.88
CA GLU A 296 17.29 7.41 -24.81
C GLU A 296 16.22 6.36 -25.14
N TYR A 297 14.97 6.71 -24.86
CA TYR A 297 13.82 5.85 -25.10
C TYR A 297 12.93 6.40 -26.21
N GLU A 298 12.35 5.50 -27.00
CA GLU A 298 11.15 5.75 -27.80
C GLU A 298 9.95 5.12 -27.08
N PRO A 299 9.11 5.88 -26.34
CA PRO A 299 7.95 5.33 -25.65
C PRO A 299 6.96 4.66 -26.61
N LEU A 300 6.50 3.48 -26.24
CA LEU A 300 5.48 2.71 -26.96
C LEU A 300 4.17 2.69 -26.14
N PRO A 301 3.00 2.57 -26.80
CA PRO A 301 1.74 2.44 -26.06
C PRO A 301 1.74 1.17 -25.19
N PRO A 302 1.44 1.27 -23.87
CA PRO A 302 1.41 0.11 -23.00
C PRO A 302 0.07 -0.66 -23.13
N VAL A 303 0.16 -1.97 -22.96
CA VAL A 303 -0.95 -2.89 -22.77
C VAL A 303 -1.11 -3.15 -21.27
N THR A 304 -2.13 -2.58 -20.63
CA THR A 304 -2.25 -2.57 -19.15
C THR A 304 -3.22 -3.61 -18.61
N GLY A 305 -3.73 -4.52 -19.45
CA GLY A 305 -4.59 -5.59 -19.00
C GLY A 305 -4.91 -6.64 -20.06
N PRO A 306 -5.40 -7.82 -19.65
CA PRO A 306 -5.54 -8.97 -20.54
C PRO A 306 -6.68 -8.82 -21.58
N GLU A 307 -7.71 -8.01 -21.30
CA GLU A 307 -8.75 -7.67 -22.29
C GLU A 307 -8.20 -6.79 -23.42
N GLN A 308 -7.37 -5.79 -23.07
CA GLN A 308 -6.69 -4.96 -24.06
C GLN A 308 -5.72 -5.80 -24.88
N ALA A 309 -4.92 -6.63 -24.22
CA ALA A 309 -3.95 -7.53 -24.86
C ALA A 309 -4.58 -8.46 -25.90
N ARG A 310 -5.84 -8.86 -25.70
CA ARG A 310 -6.56 -9.80 -26.56
C ARG A 310 -7.03 -9.16 -27.88
N ARG A 311 -7.09 -7.83 -27.96
CA ARG A 311 -7.60 -7.13 -29.14
C ARG A 311 -6.64 -7.33 -30.33
N PRO A 312 -7.14 -7.54 -31.56
CA PRO A 312 -6.29 -7.77 -32.73
C PRO A 312 -5.33 -6.61 -33.06
N ASP A 313 -5.69 -5.40 -32.66
CA ASP A 313 -4.94 -4.15 -32.88
C ASP A 313 -4.09 -3.74 -31.66
N ALA A 314 -4.02 -4.57 -30.61
CA ALA A 314 -3.22 -4.28 -29.44
C ALA A 314 -1.73 -4.21 -29.80
N PRO A 315 -0.97 -3.22 -29.25
CA PRO A 315 0.49 -3.24 -29.32
C PRO A 315 1.05 -4.58 -28.85
N LEU A 316 2.07 -5.09 -29.53
CA LEU A 316 2.69 -6.37 -29.17
C LEU A 316 3.74 -6.15 -28.07
N VAL A 317 3.61 -6.87 -26.95
CA VAL A 317 4.62 -6.89 -25.89
C VAL A 317 5.87 -7.63 -26.36
N HIS A 318 5.68 -8.73 -27.09
CA HIS A 318 6.72 -9.51 -27.76
C HIS A 318 6.37 -9.61 -29.25
N GLU A 319 7.17 -8.96 -30.10
CA GLU A 319 6.94 -8.93 -31.56
C GLU A 319 7.35 -10.28 -32.18
N GLU A 320 8.30 -10.96 -31.55
CA GLU A 320 8.85 -12.26 -31.88
C GLU A 320 7.93 -13.43 -31.46
N TRP A 321 6.97 -13.21 -30.57
CA TRP A 321 6.12 -14.28 -30.06
C TRP A 321 5.03 -14.65 -31.09
N PRO A 322 4.95 -15.91 -31.56
CA PRO A 322 4.01 -16.28 -32.64
C PRO A 322 2.53 -16.03 -32.33
N GLY A 323 2.15 -16.07 -31.05
CA GLY A 323 0.78 -15.79 -30.59
C GLY A 323 0.45 -14.30 -30.43
N GLY A 324 1.38 -13.40 -30.76
CA GLY A 324 1.30 -12.00 -30.38
C GLY A 324 1.26 -11.87 -28.85
N ASN A 325 0.23 -11.20 -28.31
CA ASN A 325 0.06 -11.11 -26.86
C ASN A 325 -0.54 -12.37 -26.22
N LEU A 326 -0.98 -13.38 -26.98
CA LEU A 326 -1.45 -14.65 -26.42
C LEU A 326 -0.25 -15.54 -26.08
N LEU A 327 0.09 -15.63 -24.78
CA LEU A 327 1.11 -16.54 -24.26
C LEU A 327 0.67 -17.99 -24.43
N GLU A 328 -0.52 -18.35 -23.93
CA GLU A 328 -1.02 -19.72 -23.99
C GLU A 328 -2.56 -19.77 -23.96
N HIS A 329 -3.14 -20.70 -24.72
CA HIS A 329 -4.56 -21.05 -24.65
C HIS A 329 -4.74 -22.43 -24.05
N ILE A 330 -5.21 -22.47 -22.80
CA ILE A 330 -5.36 -23.67 -22.01
C ILE A 330 -6.83 -24.13 -22.04
N LYS A 331 -7.04 -25.44 -22.22
CA LYS A 331 -8.37 -26.02 -22.45
C LYS A 331 -8.63 -27.21 -21.54
N VAL A 332 -9.83 -27.26 -20.97
CA VAL A 332 -10.40 -28.48 -20.37
C VAL A 332 -11.70 -28.82 -21.09
N ARG A 333 -11.88 -30.09 -21.44
CA ARG A 333 -13.04 -30.63 -22.15
C ARG A 333 -13.47 -31.93 -21.47
N HIS A 334 -14.72 -31.98 -21.04
CA HIS A 334 -15.32 -33.14 -20.39
C HIS A 334 -16.80 -33.23 -20.77
N GLY A 335 -17.25 -34.37 -21.29
CA GLY A 335 -18.64 -34.54 -21.72
C GLY A 335 -19.10 -33.53 -22.78
N ASP A 336 -20.41 -33.24 -22.81
CA ASP A 336 -21.06 -32.31 -23.73
C ASP A 336 -21.82 -31.21 -22.96
N VAL A 337 -21.29 -29.98 -22.98
CA VAL A 337 -21.90 -28.85 -22.26
C VAL A 337 -23.25 -28.42 -22.85
N THR A 338 -23.49 -28.65 -24.15
CA THR A 338 -24.80 -28.35 -24.75
C THR A 338 -25.86 -29.28 -24.18
N GLN A 339 -25.54 -30.57 -24.06
CA GLN A 339 -26.39 -31.53 -23.36
C GLN A 339 -26.60 -31.11 -21.90
N GLY A 340 -25.52 -30.83 -21.17
CA GLY A 340 -25.62 -30.50 -19.74
C GLY A 340 -26.44 -29.25 -19.43
N PHE A 341 -26.37 -28.20 -20.28
CA PHE A 341 -27.23 -27.03 -20.11
C PHE A 341 -28.69 -27.29 -20.52
N ALA A 342 -28.95 -28.19 -21.47
CA ALA A 342 -30.32 -28.60 -21.80
C ALA A 342 -30.98 -29.40 -20.66
N GLU A 343 -30.18 -30.09 -19.85
CA GLU A 343 -30.62 -30.82 -18.66
C GLU A 343 -30.74 -29.97 -17.39
N ALA A 344 -30.33 -28.70 -17.44
CA ALA A 344 -30.36 -27.79 -16.29
C ALA A 344 -31.75 -27.17 -16.13
N ASP A 345 -32.24 -27.11 -14.90
CA ASP A 345 -33.47 -26.38 -14.56
C ASP A 345 -33.18 -24.91 -14.21
N VAL A 346 -31.99 -24.64 -13.66
CA VAL A 346 -31.49 -23.32 -13.31
C VAL A 346 -30.09 -23.17 -13.89
N ILE A 347 -29.82 -22.01 -14.48
CA ILE A 347 -28.52 -21.66 -15.04
C ILE A 347 -28.13 -20.29 -14.48
N VAL A 348 -26.94 -20.22 -13.87
CA VAL A 348 -26.35 -18.96 -13.40
C VAL A 348 -25.13 -18.64 -14.23
N GLU A 349 -25.08 -17.41 -14.74
CA GLU A 349 -23.97 -16.88 -15.55
C GLU A 349 -23.51 -15.54 -14.95
N ARG A 350 -22.24 -15.44 -14.57
CA ARG A 350 -21.64 -14.25 -13.96
C ARG A 350 -20.20 -14.04 -14.40
N GLU A 351 -19.75 -12.79 -14.32
CA GLU A 351 -18.33 -12.42 -14.47
C GLU A 351 -17.75 -12.08 -13.08
N TYR A 352 -16.57 -12.61 -12.80
CA TYR A 352 -15.81 -12.36 -11.58
C TYR A 352 -14.44 -11.82 -11.95
N ARG A 353 -13.89 -10.92 -11.13
CA ARG A 353 -12.55 -10.35 -11.32
C ARG A 353 -11.75 -10.47 -10.05
N THR A 354 -10.52 -10.99 -10.16
CA THR A 354 -9.53 -10.94 -9.07
C THR A 354 -8.43 -9.95 -9.42
N PRO A 355 -8.04 -9.05 -8.52
CA PRO A 355 -6.96 -8.11 -8.78
C PRO A 355 -5.61 -8.80 -8.75
N THR A 356 -4.56 -8.06 -9.11
CA THR A 356 -3.18 -8.46 -8.80
C THR A 356 -2.96 -8.40 -7.29
N TYR A 357 -2.17 -9.34 -6.75
CA TYR A 357 -1.78 -9.35 -5.35
C TYR A 357 -0.27 -9.46 -5.19
N GLU A 358 0.24 -8.71 -4.23
CA GLU A 358 1.64 -8.67 -3.83
C GLU A 358 1.90 -9.67 -2.68
N HIS A 359 3.04 -10.37 -2.76
CA HIS A 359 3.48 -11.36 -1.79
C HIS A 359 3.71 -10.75 -0.42
N MET A 360 4.32 -9.56 -0.38
CA MET A 360 4.73 -8.84 0.84
C MET A 360 5.55 -9.73 1.79
N PHE A 361 6.48 -10.54 1.27
CA PHE A 361 7.42 -11.25 2.14
C PHE A 361 8.30 -10.26 2.92
N MET A 362 8.70 -10.64 4.13
CA MET A 362 9.27 -9.71 5.10
C MET A 362 10.68 -9.23 4.71
N GLU A 363 11.49 -10.11 4.13
CA GLU A 363 12.84 -9.84 3.65
C GLU A 363 12.81 -9.51 2.15
N PRO A 364 13.14 -8.27 1.73
CA PRO A 364 13.36 -7.95 0.32
C PRO A 364 14.37 -8.90 -0.34
N GLU A 365 14.39 -8.92 -1.66
CA GLU A 365 15.35 -9.69 -2.42
C GLU A 365 16.76 -9.16 -2.14
N CYS A 366 17.65 -10.10 -1.86
CA CYS A 366 19.06 -9.82 -1.66
C CYS A 366 19.83 -10.96 -2.33
N SER A 367 20.89 -10.62 -3.04
CA SER A 367 21.79 -11.56 -3.71
C SER A 367 23.21 -11.09 -3.52
N ILE A 368 24.11 -12.01 -3.18
CA ILE A 368 25.54 -11.70 -3.07
C ILE A 368 26.31 -12.64 -3.99
N GLY A 369 26.98 -12.09 -5.00
CA GLY A 369 27.93 -12.81 -5.83
C GLY A 369 29.32 -12.74 -5.21
N VAL A 370 30.03 -13.86 -5.14
CA VAL A 370 31.40 -14.01 -4.67
C VAL A 370 32.21 -14.69 -5.77
N PRO A 371 33.23 -14.03 -6.34
CA PRO A 371 33.94 -14.57 -7.49
C PRO A 371 34.74 -15.82 -7.11
N ALA A 372 34.96 -16.69 -8.09
CA ALA A 372 35.81 -17.85 -7.92
C ALA A 372 37.21 -17.46 -7.41
N GLY A 373 37.72 -18.19 -6.43
CA GLY A 373 39.03 -17.99 -5.83
C GLY A 373 39.09 -16.97 -4.69
N TYR A 374 38.02 -16.20 -4.43
CA TYR A 374 38.03 -15.13 -3.42
C TYR A 374 38.34 -15.63 -1.99
N ASP A 375 37.71 -16.71 -1.56
CA ASP A 375 37.90 -17.38 -0.26
C ASP A 375 38.56 -18.76 -0.43
N GLN A 376 39.40 -18.91 -1.46
CA GLN A 376 39.98 -20.18 -1.93
C GLN A 376 38.95 -21.19 -2.46
N HIS A 377 37.66 -20.83 -2.51
CA HIS A 377 36.66 -21.67 -3.16
C HIS A 377 36.77 -21.57 -4.69
N PRO A 378 36.88 -22.67 -5.43
CA PRO A 378 37.20 -22.64 -6.87
C PRO A 378 36.02 -22.23 -7.78
N LYS A 379 34.84 -21.97 -7.21
CA LYS A 379 33.60 -21.71 -7.95
C LYS A 379 33.07 -20.31 -7.65
N LEU A 380 32.44 -19.70 -8.66
CA LEU A 380 31.59 -18.54 -8.45
C LEU A 380 30.46 -18.93 -7.49
N THR A 381 30.33 -18.22 -6.39
CA THR A 381 29.36 -18.55 -5.34
C THR A 381 28.32 -17.44 -5.20
N VAL A 382 27.04 -17.78 -5.25
CA VAL A 382 25.93 -16.83 -5.05
C VAL A 382 25.17 -17.21 -3.78
N TYR A 383 25.06 -16.26 -2.85
CA TYR A 383 24.24 -16.40 -1.64
C TYR A 383 22.88 -15.75 -1.89
N VAL A 384 21.79 -16.50 -1.67
CA VAL A 384 20.43 -16.01 -1.89
C VAL A 384 19.41 -16.83 -1.10
N GLY A 385 18.39 -16.16 -0.55
CA GLY A 385 17.18 -16.79 -0.04
C GLY A 385 16.23 -17.13 -1.19
N SER A 386 16.46 -18.27 -1.87
CA SER A 386 15.72 -18.72 -3.06
C SER A 386 14.89 -19.99 -2.80
N GLN A 387 13.74 -20.11 -3.48
CA GLN A 387 12.92 -21.34 -3.44
C GLN A 387 13.43 -22.41 -4.43
N ILE A 388 14.34 -22.06 -5.33
CA ILE A 388 14.75 -22.89 -6.47
C ILE A 388 16.27 -22.85 -6.74
N PRO A 389 17.14 -23.07 -5.74
CA PRO A 389 18.58 -22.81 -5.86
C PRO A 389 19.30 -23.54 -7.03
N TYR A 390 18.78 -24.68 -7.48
CA TYR A 390 19.33 -25.40 -8.64
C TYR A 390 18.98 -24.72 -9.97
N ALA A 391 17.74 -24.26 -10.13
CA ALA A 391 17.36 -23.51 -11.33
C ALA A 391 17.98 -22.11 -11.33
N ASP A 392 18.25 -21.52 -10.16
CA ASP A 392 19.08 -20.31 -10.07
C ASP A 392 20.48 -20.56 -10.63
N ARG A 393 21.15 -21.64 -10.18
CA ARG A 393 22.49 -22.03 -10.66
C ARG A 393 22.50 -22.18 -12.18
N ASP A 394 21.53 -22.91 -12.74
CA ASP A 394 21.50 -23.21 -14.17
C ASP A 394 21.29 -21.95 -15.00
N GLN A 395 20.43 -21.03 -14.57
CA GLN A 395 20.21 -19.74 -15.23
C GLN A 395 21.43 -18.81 -15.13
N ILE A 396 22.12 -18.78 -13.97
CA ILE A 396 23.38 -18.02 -13.81
C ILE A 396 24.45 -18.57 -14.75
N ALA A 397 24.62 -19.89 -14.79
CA ALA A 397 25.60 -20.56 -15.64
C ALA A 397 25.38 -20.21 -17.12
N VAL A 398 24.14 -20.26 -17.59
CA VAL A 398 23.76 -19.89 -18.97
C VAL A 398 24.03 -18.42 -19.27
N ALA A 399 23.73 -17.50 -18.35
CA ALA A 399 23.95 -16.07 -18.56
C ALA A 399 25.45 -15.70 -18.56
N LEU A 400 26.28 -16.38 -17.77
CA LEU A 400 27.71 -16.12 -17.64
C LEU A 400 28.59 -16.96 -18.61
N ASP A 401 27.99 -17.83 -19.43
CA ASP A 401 28.70 -18.81 -20.28
C ASP A 401 29.66 -19.70 -19.48
N LEU A 402 29.19 -20.20 -18.33
CA LEU A 402 29.94 -21.08 -17.44
C LEU A 402 29.32 -22.48 -17.41
N PRO A 403 30.12 -23.54 -17.22
CA PRO A 403 29.60 -24.85 -16.85
C PRO A 403 28.84 -24.77 -15.51
N PRO A 404 27.66 -25.42 -15.35
CA PRO A 404 26.91 -25.39 -14.10
C PRO A 404 27.71 -25.84 -12.88
N GLU A 405 28.69 -26.72 -13.05
CA GLU A 405 29.59 -27.17 -12.00
C GLU A 405 30.57 -26.09 -11.50
N GLU A 406 30.78 -25.01 -12.25
CA GLU A 406 31.60 -23.85 -11.83
C GLU A 406 30.78 -22.79 -11.08
N VAL A 407 29.47 -22.98 -10.98
CA VAL A 407 28.55 -22.11 -10.24
C VAL A 407 28.04 -22.84 -8.99
N ARG A 408 28.07 -22.16 -7.85
CA ARG A 408 27.54 -22.65 -6.58
C ARG A 408 26.50 -21.67 -6.04
N VAL A 409 25.29 -22.16 -5.75
CA VAL A 409 24.27 -21.36 -5.06
C VAL A 409 24.14 -21.83 -3.60
N ILE A 410 24.30 -20.91 -2.66
CA ILE A 410 24.05 -21.13 -1.23
C ILE A 410 22.65 -20.60 -0.92
N GLY A 411 21.73 -21.52 -0.64
CA GLY A 411 20.38 -21.20 -0.15
C GLY A 411 20.46 -20.65 1.28
N ALA A 412 20.50 -19.33 1.43
CA ALA A 412 20.43 -18.67 2.74
C ALA A 412 19.02 -18.84 3.35
N LEU A 413 18.89 -18.55 4.65
CA LEU A 413 17.56 -18.42 5.24
C LEU A 413 16.76 -17.35 4.49
N MET A 414 15.46 -17.61 4.34
CA MET A 414 14.56 -16.77 3.56
C MET A 414 13.47 -16.19 4.44
N GLY A 415 13.32 -14.87 4.43
CA GLY A 415 12.30 -14.14 5.20
C GLY A 415 10.90 -14.19 4.61
N GLY A 416 10.53 -15.33 4.03
CA GLY A 416 9.31 -15.55 3.26
C GLY A 416 9.55 -15.44 1.75
N GLY A 417 8.82 -16.24 0.99
CA GLY A 417 8.81 -16.19 -0.47
C GLY A 417 7.39 -16.26 -1.02
N PHE A 418 6.56 -17.16 -0.46
CA PHE A 418 5.14 -17.31 -0.81
C PHE A 418 4.87 -17.54 -2.30
N GLY A 419 5.89 -17.99 -3.07
CA GLY A 419 5.87 -18.11 -4.53
C GLY A 419 6.66 -17.00 -5.24
N GLY A 420 6.75 -15.79 -4.66
CA GLY A 420 7.42 -14.65 -5.30
C GLY A 420 8.94 -14.73 -5.40
N LYS A 421 9.57 -15.69 -4.70
CA LYS A 421 11.02 -15.99 -4.80
C LYS A 421 11.28 -17.33 -5.53
N GLU A 422 10.36 -17.74 -6.41
CA GLU A 422 10.57 -18.86 -7.34
C GLU A 422 11.25 -18.42 -8.64
N ASP A 423 11.27 -17.12 -8.96
CA ASP A 423 11.98 -16.60 -10.13
C ASP A 423 13.30 -15.91 -9.71
N ILE A 424 14.25 -15.87 -10.66
CA ILE A 424 15.55 -15.23 -10.48
C ILE A 424 15.42 -13.70 -10.67
N MET A 425 15.91 -12.91 -9.71
CA MET A 425 15.71 -11.45 -9.68
C MET A 425 17.01 -10.66 -9.74
N GLY A 426 17.93 -10.92 -8.82
CA GLY A 426 19.21 -10.19 -8.68
C GLY A 426 20.44 -11.09 -8.71
N GLN A 427 20.24 -12.40 -8.74
CA GLN A 427 21.32 -13.40 -8.65
C GLN A 427 22.28 -13.31 -9.85
N ILE A 428 21.75 -13.19 -11.07
CA ILE A 428 22.58 -13.05 -12.29
C ILE A 428 23.34 -11.73 -12.25
N HIS A 429 22.67 -10.63 -11.86
CA HIS A 429 23.30 -9.31 -11.77
C HIS A 429 24.45 -9.29 -10.75
N ALA A 430 24.25 -9.88 -9.57
CA ALA A 430 25.28 -9.95 -8.55
C ALA A 430 26.47 -10.82 -9.01
N ALA A 431 26.20 -11.91 -9.73
CA ALA A 431 27.21 -12.77 -10.33
C ALA A 431 28.04 -12.03 -11.42
N LEU A 432 27.38 -11.34 -12.35
CA LEU A 432 28.02 -10.55 -13.40
C LEU A 432 28.93 -9.47 -12.81
N LEU A 433 28.42 -8.69 -11.85
CA LEU A 433 29.22 -7.64 -11.19
C LEU A 433 30.40 -8.25 -10.43
N ALA A 434 30.20 -9.34 -9.69
CA ALA A 434 31.28 -9.99 -8.93
C ALA A 434 32.41 -10.50 -9.84
N GLN A 435 32.05 -11.05 -11.01
CA GLN A 435 33.02 -11.50 -12.00
C GLN A 435 33.76 -10.31 -12.63
N ALA A 436 33.05 -9.25 -13.00
CA ALA A 436 33.64 -8.06 -13.61
C ALA A 436 34.60 -7.32 -12.66
N THR A 437 34.29 -7.25 -11.36
CA THR A 437 35.11 -6.51 -10.38
C THR A 437 36.16 -7.38 -9.69
N GLY A 438 36.07 -8.72 -9.79
CA GLY A 438 36.90 -9.64 -9.01
C GLY A 438 36.69 -9.50 -7.49
N LYS A 439 35.56 -8.94 -7.06
CA LYS A 439 35.21 -8.70 -5.64
C LYS A 439 33.80 -9.21 -5.34
N PRO A 440 33.48 -9.56 -4.09
CA PRO A 440 32.10 -9.83 -3.69
C PRO A 440 31.20 -8.62 -3.94
N VAL A 441 29.99 -8.83 -4.44
CA VAL A 441 29.02 -7.75 -4.72
C VAL A 441 27.66 -8.14 -4.15
N LYS A 442 27.10 -7.27 -3.29
CA LYS A 442 25.75 -7.40 -2.73
C LYS A 442 24.77 -6.50 -3.48
N ILE A 443 23.71 -7.09 -4.02
CA ILE A 443 22.52 -6.38 -4.51
C ILE A 443 21.40 -6.62 -3.49
N LEU A 444 20.96 -5.55 -2.84
CA LEU A 444 19.83 -5.57 -1.90
C LEU A 444 18.75 -4.63 -2.42
N TYR A 445 17.56 -5.15 -2.68
CA TYR A 445 16.44 -4.34 -3.14
C TYR A 445 15.85 -3.52 -2.00
N SER A 446 15.46 -2.29 -2.32
CA SER A 446 14.53 -1.55 -1.47
C SER A 446 13.14 -2.22 -1.48
N ARG A 447 12.26 -1.87 -0.54
CA ARG A 447 10.88 -2.38 -0.57
C ARG A 447 10.13 -1.96 -1.84
N ALA A 448 10.32 -0.72 -2.28
CA ALA A 448 9.70 -0.22 -3.51
C ALA A 448 10.19 -0.99 -4.74
N GLU A 449 11.50 -1.22 -4.85
CA GLU A 449 12.08 -2.01 -5.94
C GLU A 449 11.63 -3.48 -5.89
N SER A 450 11.60 -4.08 -4.70
CA SER A 450 11.03 -5.42 -4.48
C SER A 450 9.62 -5.52 -5.06
N MET A 451 8.72 -4.61 -4.67
CA MET A 451 7.34 -4.60 -5.17
C MET A 451 7.25 -4.33 -6.68
N LEU A 452 8.21 -3.63 -7.27
CA LEU A 452 8.23 -3.32 -8.70
C LEU A 452 8.65 -4.53 -9.55
N VAL A 453 9.64 -5.30 -9.10
CA VAL A 453 10.39 -6.23 -9.96
C VAL A 453 9.81 -7.64 -9.96
N HIS A 454 9.55 -8.23 -8.79
CA HIS A 454 9.23 -9.65 -8.72
C HIS A 454 7.81 -9.99 -9.20
N PRO A 455 7.54 -11.25 -9.57
CA PRO A 455 6.25 -11.63 -10.10
C PRO A 455 5.09 -11.43 -9.13
N LYS A 456 3.89 -11.17 -9.65
CA LYS A 456 2.67 -11.00 -8.85
C LYS A 456 1.72 -12.17 -9.03
N ARG A 457 0.66 -12.21 -8.23
CA ARG A 457 -0.49 -13.05 -8.57
C ARG A 457 -1.20 -12.52 -9.81
N HIS A 458 -1.52 -13.40 -10.74
CA HIS A 458 -2.32 -13.08 -11.94
C HIS A 458 -3.64 -12.40 -11.58
N ALA A 459 -3.84 -11.19 -12.08
CA ALA A 459 -5.18 -10.63 -12.21
C ALA A 459 -5.95 -11.49 -13.22
N THR A 460 -7.19 -11.87 -12.91
CA THR A 460 -7.95 -12.82 -13.74
C THR A 460 -9.39 -12.36 -13.86
N ILE A 461 -9.90 -12.36 -15.09
CA ILE A 461 -11.32 -12.15 -15.41
C ILE A 461 -11.90 -13.52 -15.71
N ILE A 462 -13.00 -13.89 -15.06
CA ILE A 462 -13.58 -15.23 -15.09
C ILE A 462 -15.07 -15.11 -15.39
N ARG A 463 -15.46 -15.47 -16.61
CA ARG A 463 -16.87 -15.63 -17.00
C ARG A 463 -17.26 -17.07 -16.75
N LEU A 464 -18.18 -17.30 -15.84
CA LEU A 464 -18.57 -18.62 -15.37
C LEU A 464 -20.07 -18.83 -15.56
N LYS A 465 -20.43 -19.93 -16.22
CA LYS A 465 -21.79 -20.39 -16.44
C LYS A 465 -21.94 -21.79 -15.84
N THR A 466 -22.88 -21.96 -14.91
CA THR A 466 -23.12 -23.23 -14.24
C THR A 466 -24.59 -23.61 -14.31
N GLY A 467 -24.86 -24.85 -14.74
CA GLY A 467 -26.19 -25.44 -14.82
C GLY A 467 -26.43 -26.41 -13.67
N VAL A 468 -27.63 -26.37 -13.11
CA VAL A 468 -28.05 -27.23 -12.00
C VAL A 468 -29.52 -27.67 -12.17
N ARG A 469 -29.85 -28.88 -11.75
CA ARG A 469 -31.24 -29.36 -11.65
C ARG A 469 -31.90 -28.86 -10.36
N ARG A 470 -33.23 -28.87 -10.31
CA ARG A 470 -34.01 -28.49 -9.10
C ARG A 470 -33.69 -29.33 -7.88
N ASP A 471 -33.23 -30.57 -8.09
CA ASP A 471 -32.79 -31.45 -7.00
C ASP A 471 -31.39 -31.06 -6.46
N GLY A 472 -30.72 -30.08 -7.07
CA GLY A 472 -29.39 -29.59 -6.70
C GLY A 472 -28.23 -30.29 -7.40
N ALA A 473 -28.45 -31.21 -8.35
CA ALA A 473 -27.35 -31.85 -9.09
C ALA A 473 -26.77 -30.92 -10.16
N LEU A 474 -25.46 -30.71 -10.16
CA LEU A 474 -24.76 -29.96 -11.21
C LEU A 474 -24.77 -30.75 -12.52
N THR A 475 -25.08 -30.07 -13.62
CA THR A 475 -25.15 -30.69 -14.96
C THR A 475 -24.02 -30.23 -15.87
N ALA A 476 -23.72 -28.92 -15.86
CA ALA A 476 -22.68 -28.34 -16.72
C ALA A 476 -21.93 -27.18 -16.06
N VAL A 477 -20.66 -27.05 -16.41
CA VAL A 477 -19.84 -25.86 -16.17
C VAL A 477 -19.20 -25.41 -17.48
N GLN A 478 -19.41 -24.15 -17.85
CA GLN A 478 -18.68 -23.50 -18.92
C GLN A 478 -17.98 -22.27 -18.36
N ALA A 479 -16.69 -22.11 -18.65
CA ALA A 479 -15.94 -20.95 -18.21
C ALA A 479 -14.98 -20.42 -19.28
N GLU A 480 -14.92 -19.10 -19.38
CA GLU A 480 -13.91 -18.38 -20.14
C GLU A 480 -13.11 -17.48 -19.19
N MET A 481 -11.78 -17.56 -19.27
CA MET A 481 -10.88 -16.84 -18.37
C MET A 481 -9.82 -16.08 -19.15
N LEU A 482 -9.56 -14.84 -18.74
CA LEU A 482 -8.45 -14.03 -19.21
C LEU A 482 -7.50 -13.76 -18.04
N GLY A 483 -6.30 -14.34 -18.09
CA GLY A 483 -5.27 -14.18 -17.07
C GLY A 483 -4.19 -13.20 -17.54
N ASP A 484 -3.88 -12.21 -16.71
CA ASP A 484 -2.76 -11.30 -16.93
C ASP A 484 -1.44 -11.99 -16.56
N ALA A 485 -0.61 -12.30 -17.56
CA ALA A 485 0.69 -12.91 -17.38
C ALA A 485 1.81 -11.88 -17.07
N GLY A 486 1.53 -10.59 -17.21
CA GLY A 486 2.54 -9.53 -17.16
C GLY A 486 3.49 -9.56 -18.36
N ALA A 487 4.63 -8.89 -18.21
CA ALA A 487 5.60 -8.71 -19.29
C ALA A 487 6.37 -9.97 -19.73
N TYR A 488 6.53 -10.95 -18.84
CA TYR A 488 7.30 -12.17 -19.10
C TYR A 488 6.56 -13.40 -18.58
N ALA A 489 6.82 -14.55 -19.20
CA ALA A 489 6.03 -15.74 -18.95
C ALA A 489 6.11 -16.23 -17.49
N SER A 490 7.30 -16.18 -16.88
CA SER A 490 7.55 -16.75 -15.53
C SER A 490 6.89 -18.14 -15.44
N LEU A 491 5.98 -18.35 -14.49
CA LEU A 491 5.21 -19.57 -14.27
C LEU A 491 3.75 -19.45 -14.76
N SER A 492 3.41 -18.43 -15.53
CA SER A 492 2.03 -18.14 -15.96
C SER A 492 1.33 -19.32 -16.60
N THR A 493 2.02 -20.06 -17.49
CA THR A 493 1.50 -21.27 -18.13
C THR A 493 1.05 -22.32 -17.10
N LYS A 494 1.88 -22.57 -16.08
CA LYS A 494 1.63 -23.56 -15.03
C LYS A 494 0.55 -23.09 -14.07
N VAL A 495 0.58 -21.82 -13.68
CA VAL A 495 -0.39 -21.22 -12.75
C VAL A 495 -1.78 -21.18 -13.37
N LEU A 496 -1.92 -20.66 -14.59
CA LEU A 496 -3.21 -20.57 -15.27
C LEU A 496 -3.72 -21.95 -15.71
N THR A 497 -2.84 -22.94 -15.89
CA THR A 497 -3.27 -24.34 -16.04
C THR A 497 -3.96 -24.85 -14.79
N ARG A 498 -3.46 -24.51 -13.60
CA ARG A 498 -4.14 -24.84 -12.34
C ARG A 498 -5.47 -24.08 -12.20
N THR A 499 -5.53 -22.80 -12.53
CA THR A 499 -6.80 -22.04 -12.57
C THR A 499 -7.83 -22.72 -13.47
N THR A 500 -7.43 -23.10 -14.68
CA THR A 500 -8.31 -23.75 -15.68
C THR A 500 -8.80 -25.11 -15.19
N THR A 501 -7.90 -25.95 -14.70
CA THR A 501 -8.23 -27.34 -14.28
C THR A 501 -9.08 -27.41 -13.01
N HIS A 502 -9.14 -26.35 -12.22
CA HIS A 502 -9.92 -26.28 -10.98
C HIS A 502 -11.20 -25.42 -11.11
N ALA A 503 -11.55 -24.96 -12.32
CA ALA A 503 -12.71 -24.09 -12.54
C ALA A 503 -14.07 -24.81 -12.45
N THR A 504 -14.10 -26.13 -12.23
CA THR A 504 -15.30 -26.85 -11.80
C THR A 504 -15.44 -26.93 -10.28
N GLY A 505 -14.47 -26.42 -9.53
CA GLY A 505 -14.37 -26.63 -8.09
C GLY A 505 -14.14 -28.10 -7.71
N PRO A 506 -14.22 -28.42 -6.41
CA PRO A 506 -14.10 -29.78 -5.90
C PRO A 506 -15.43 -30.56 -6.05
N TYR A 507 -16.13 -30.36 -7.16
CA TYR A 507 -17.47 -30.90 -7.43
C TYR A 507 -17.47 -31.87 -8.61
N GLN A 508 -18.43 -32.80 -8.59
CA GLN A 508 -18.76 -33.69 -9.69
C GLN A 508 -19.57 -32.90 -10.72
N VAL A 509 -18.98 -32.72 -11.90
CA VAL A 509 -19.59 -31.99 -13.01
C VAL A 509 -19.52 -32.88 -14.25
N PRO A 510 -20.65 -33.44 -14.73
CA PRO A 510 -20.67 -34.36 -15.87
C PRO A 510 -20.20 -33.74 -17.18
N HIS A 511 -20.39 -32.43 -17.34
CA HIS A 511 -20.08 -31.72 -18.56
C HIS A 511 -19.32 -30.42 -18.28
N ALA A 512 -18.11 -30.29 -18.78
CA ALA A 512 -17.29 -29.10 -18.62
C ALA A 512 -16.59 -28.66 -19.91
N ARG A 513 -16.66 -27.35 -20.17
CA ARG A 513 -15.90 -26.68 -21.24
C ARG A 513 -15.26 -25.43 -20.67
N ILE A 514 -13.95 -25.46 -20.51
CA ILE A 514 -13.21 -24.37 -19.89
C ILE A 514 -12.10 -23.92 -20.82
N ASP A 515 -12.03 -22.61 -21.06
CA ASP A 515 -11.02 -21.96 -21.88
C ASP A 515 -10.35 -20.85 -21.06
N CYS A 516 -9.02 -20.89 -20.95
CA CYS A 516 -8.24 -19.84 -20.31
C CYS A 516 -7.18 -19.32 -21.27
N TYR A 517 -7.09 -18.00 -21.39
CA TYR A 517 -6.11 -17.32 -22.20
C TYR A 517 -5.14 -16.56 -21.30
N ALA A 518 -3.88 -16.99 -21.29
CA ALA A 518 -2.79 -16.27 -20.67
C ALA A 518 -2.33 -15.15 -21.61
N MET A 519 -2.39 -13.90 -21.17
CA MET A 519 -2.12 -12.75 -22.01
C MET A 519 -0.89 -11.99 -21.50
N TYR A 520 0.09 -11.76 -22.37
CA TYR A 520 1.18 -10.82 -22.10
C TYR A 520 0.62 -9.40 -21.99
N THR A 521 1.14 -8.64 -21.02
CA THR A 521 0.83 -7.23 -20.78
C THR A 521 2.12 -6.49 -20.41
N ASN A 522 2.08 -5.18 -20.19
CA ASN A 522 3.19 -4.40 -19.66
C ASN A 522 3.13 -4.22 -18.13
N ASN A 523 2.27 -5.00 -17.44
CA ASN A 523 2.26 -5.07 -15.99
C ASN A 523 3.46 -5.91 -15.49
N PRO A 524 3.83 -5.82 -14.19
CA PRO A 524 4.82 -6.73 -13.61
C PRO A 524 4.49 -8.19 -13.96
N PRO A 525 5.51 -9.03 -14.28
CA PRO A 525 5.30 -10.44 -14.55
C PRO A 525 4.40 -11.10 -13.52
N SER A 526 3.58 -12.06 -13.92
CA SER A 526 2.77 -12.83 -12.98
C SER A 526 3.30 -14.25 -12.89
N GLY A 527 3.33 -14.79 -11.66
CA GLY A 527 4.00 -16.04 -11.35
C GLY A 527 3.35 -16.78 -10.20
N ALA A 528 4.15 -17.62 -9.53
CA ALA A 528 3.69 -18.38 -8.39
C ALA A 528 3.28 -17.45 -7.23
N PHE A 529 2.09 -17.69 -6.67
CA PHE A 529 1.67 -17.16 -5.36
C PHE A 529 0.93 -18.29 -4.64
N ARG A 530 1.25 -18.56 -3.37
CA ARG A 530 0.58 -19.56 -2.50
C ARG A 530 -0.92 -19.74 -2.83
N GLY A 531 -1.29 -20.97 -3.20
CA GLY A 531 -2.60 -21.32 -3.79
C GLY A 531 -2.47 -21.68 -5.27
N PHE A 532 -1.53 -21.04 -5.99
CA PHE A 532 -1.06 -21.38 -7.33
C PHE A 532 -2.20 -21.57 -8.34
N GLY A 533 -2.88 -20.47 -8.67
CA GLY A 533 -3.96 -20.41 -9.67
C GLY A 533 -5.34 -20.85 -9.16
N VAL A 534 -5.40 -21.77 -8.21
CA VAL A 534 -6.67 -22.33 -7.68
C VAL A 534 -7.49 -21.27 -6.96
N THR A 535 -6.86 -20.32 -6.27
CA THR A 535 -7.56 -19.24 -5.55
C THR A 535 -8.41 -18.36 -6.47
N GLN A 536 -7.96 -18.11 -7.70
CA GLN A 536 -8.69 -17.30 -8.66
C GLN A 536 -9.97 -18.01 -9.10
N SER A 537 -9.86 -19.28 -9.53
CA SER A 537 -11.02 -20.07 -9.95
C SER A 537 -11.94 -20.41 -8.78
N ALA A 538 -11.39 -20.74 -7.60
CA ALA A 538 -12.17 -21.06 -6.40
C ALA A 538 -13.00 -19.86 -5.93
N PHE A 539 -12.50 -18.63 -6.03
CA PHE A 539 -13.31 -17.44 -5.74
C PHE A 539 -14.56 -17.40 -6.63
N ALA A 540 -14.41 -17.48 -7.95
CA ALA A 540 -15.54 -17.46 -8.87
C ALA A 540 -16.50 -18.65 -8.65
N VAL A 541 -15.96 -19.87 -8.52
CA VAL A 541 -16.75 -21.09 -8.36
C VAL A 541 -17.54 -21.07 -7.05
N GLU A 542 -16.90 -20.76 -5.92
CA GLU A 542 -17.58 -20.81 -4.62
C GLU A 542 -18.62 -19.69 -4.46
N GLN A 543 -18.38 -18.50 -5.05
CA GLN A 543 -19.40 -17.47 -5.14
C GLN A 543 -20.57 -17.92 -6.00
N ASN A 544 -20.31 -18.59 -7.14
CA ASN A 544 -21.37 -19.08 -8.01
C ASN A 544 -22.19 -20.20 -7.36
N MET A 545 -21.55 -21.06 -6.55
CA MET A 545 -22.24 -22.08 -5.74
C MET A 545 -23.22 -21.48 -4.73
N ASP A 546 -22.85 -20.37 -4.07
CA ASP A 546 -23.77 -19.68 -3.15
C ASP A 546 -24.94 -19.03 -3.89
N VAL A 547 -24.70 -18.45 -5.07
CA VAL A 547 -25.78 -17.92 -5.92
C VAL A 547 -26.72 -19.05 -6.36
N LEU A 548 -26.19 -20.20 -6.80
CA LEU A 548 -27.01 -21.35 -7.17
C LEU A 548 -27.85 -21.86 -6.00
N ALA A 549 -27.27 -21.94 -4.79
CA ALA A 549 -28.00 -22.33 -3.60
C ALA A 549 -29.16 -21.37 -3.30
N HIS A 550 -28.92 -20.06 -3.46
CA HIS A 550 -29.93 -19.04 -3.30
C HIS A 550 -31.07 -19.17 -4.31
N GLU A 551 -30.75 -19.29 -5.61
CA GLU A 551 -31.75 -19.44 -6.70
C GLU A 551 -32.59 -20.72 -6.55
N LEU A 552 -32.00 -21.80 -6.03
CA LEU A 552 -32.70 -23.04 -5.75
C LEU A 552 -33.48 -23.04 -4.43
N GLY A 553 -33.22 -22.07 -3.55
CA GLY A 553 -33.78 -22.05 -2.19
C GLY A 553 -33.29 -23.21 -1.31
N VAL A 554 -32.06 -23.67 -1.50
CA VAL A 554 -31.45 -24.78 -0.75
C VAL A 554 -30.32 -24.29 0.16
N ASP A 555 -30.01 -25.06 1.20
CA ASP A 555 -28.88 -24.77 2.08
C ASP A 555 -27.54 -24.91 1.31
N PRO A 556 -26.61 -23.95 1.45
CA PRO A 556 -25.35 -23.96 0.70
C PRO A 556 -24.40 -25.10 1.09
N PHE A 557 -24.48 -25.64 2.31
CA PHE A 557 -23.76 -26.85 2.70
C PHE A 557 -24.35 -28.07 2.00
N GLU A 558 -25.69 -28.18 1.93
CA GLU A 558 -26.34 -29.30 1.26
C GLU A 558 -26.04 -29.36 -0.24
N LEU A 559 -26.06 -28.20 -0.93
CA LEU A 559 -25.70 -28.14 -2.35
C LEU A 559 -24.26 -28.61 -2.59
N ARG A 560 -23.31 -28.15 -1.76
CA ARG A 560 -21.90 -28.55 -1.84
C ARG A 560 -21.71 -30.03 -1.53
N ARG A 561 -22.35 -30.54 -0.48
CA ARG A 561 -22.30 -31.95 -0.08
C ARG A 561 -22.82 -32.85 -1.19
N LYS A 562 -23.97 -32.49 -1.79
CA LYS A 562 -24.54 -33.25 -2.89
C LYS A 562 -23.54 -33.42 -4.03
N ASN A 563 -22.91 -32.32 -4.45
CA ASN A 563 -22.03 -32.31 -5.61
C ASN A 563 -20.56 -32.62 -5.30
N GLY A 564 -20.12 -32.68 -4.04
CA GLY A 564 -18.72 -32.90 -3.69
C GLY A 564 -18.12 -34.15 -4.33
N LEU A 565 -16.83 -34.08 -4.69
CA LEU A 565 -16.07 -35.21 -5.20
C LEU A 565 -15.98 -36.34 -4.17
N ARG A 566 -16.06 -37.59 -4.66
CA ARG A 566 -16.06 -38.83 -3.86
C ARG A 566 -15.12 -39.87 -4.47
N VAL A 567 -14.78 -40.90 -3.71
CA VAL A 567 -14.09 -42.07 -4.25
C VAL A 567 -14.92 -42.67 -5.39
N GLY A 568 -14.28 -42.95 -6.52
CA GLY A 568 -14.91 -43.38 -7.77
C GLY A 568 -15.37 -42.25 -8.69
N ALA A 569 -15.41 -41.00 -8.22
CA ALA A 569 -15.74 -39.87 -9.08
C ALA A 569 -14.60 -39.58 -10.06
N THR A 570 -14.97 -39.09 -11.25
CA THR A 570 -14.05 -38.61 -12.27
C THR A 570 -14.05 -37.09 -12.25
N THR A 571 -12.87 -36.47 -12.13
CA THR A 571 -12.69 -35.02 -12.23
C THR A 571 -12.90 -34.53 -13.66
N ALA A 572 -13.09 -33.21 -13.84
CA ALA A 572 -13.23 -32.61 -15.17
C ALA A 572 -11.99 -32.80 -16.08
N THR A 573 -10.83 -33.17 -15.52
CA THR A 573 -9.63 -33.51 -16.28
C THR A 573 -9.48 -35.01 -16.59
N GLY A 574 -10.45 -35.83 -16.19
CA GLY A 574 -10.48 -37.27 -16.44
C GLY A 574 -9.80 -38.13 -15.37
N GLN A 575 -9.29 -37.54 -14.28
CA GLN A 575 -8.72 -38.33 -13.17
C GLN A 575 -9.81 -39.00 -12.36
N ILE A 576 -9.70 -40.32 -12.16
CA ILE A 576 -10.54 -41.10 -11.24
C ILE A 576 -9.95 -40.99 -9.83
N LEU A 577 -10.77 -40.63 -8.85
CA LEU A 577 -10.37 -40.56 -7.45
C LEU A 577 -10.45 -41.95 -6.80
N THR A 578 -9.31 -42.51 -6.42
CA THR A 578 -9.22 -43.82 -5.76
C THR A 578 -9.28 -43.74 -4.25
N GLU A 579 -9.04 -42.57 -3.67
CA GLU A 579 -8.98 -42.32 -2.23
C GLU A 579 -9.72 -41.02 -1.88
N SER A 580 -10.23 -40.94 -0.65
CA SER A 580 -10.91 -39.74 -0.16
C SER A 580 -9.92 -38.59 0.00
N VAL A 581 -10.34 -37.39 -0.40
CA VAL A 581 -9.60 -36.13 -0.19
C VAL A 581 -10.12 -35.35 1.03
N GLY A 582 -11.00 -35.96 1.84
CA GLY A 582 -11.49 -35.40 3.10
C GLY A 582 -12.46 -34.21 2.97
N LEU A 583 -12.94 -33.89 1.76
CA LEU A 583 -13.80 -32.73 1.51
C LEU A 583 -15.10 -32.79 2.31
N LEU A 584 -15.80 -33.94 2.27
CA LEU A 584 -17.10 -34.08 2.93
C LEU A 584 -16.95 -34.07 4.46
N ASP A 585 -15.93 -34.75 4.98
CA ASP A 585 -15.62 -34.73 6.42
C ASP A 585 -15.28 -33.30 6.90
N CYS A 586 -14.54 -32.55 6.09
CA CYS A 586 -14.24 -31.14 6.34
C CYS A 586 -15.52 -30.29 6.33
N LEU A 587 -16.39 -30.48 5.34
CA LEU A 587 -17.64 -29.76 5.21
C LEU A 587 -18.56 -29.99 6.42
N ASP A 588 -18.71 -31.25 6.84
CA ASP A 588 -19.52 -31.62 8.01
C ASP A 588 -18.93 -31.04 9.31
N TRP A 589 -17.59 -31.05 9.44
CA TRP A 589 -16.93 -30.43 10.58
C TRP A 589 -17.14 -28.90 10.61
N VAL A 590 -16.95 -28.23 9.47
CA VAL A 590 -17.13 -26.77 9.34
C VAL A 590 -18.58 -26.39 9.58
N GLU A 591 -19.53 -27.09 8.98
CA GLU A 591 -20.96 -26.85 9.17
C GLU A 591 -21.32 -26.94 10.64
N ARG A 592 -20.92 -28.03 11.31
CA ARG A 592 -21.16 -28.18 12.75
C ARG A 592 -20.58 -27.01 13.53
N ARG A 593 -19.35 -26.58 13.23
CA ARG A 593 -18.71 -25.47 13.94
C ARG A 593 -19.39 -24.12 13.68
N VAL A 594 -19.81 -23.87 12.45
CA VAL A 594 -20.58 -22.69 12.05
C VAL A 594 -21.98 -22.71 12.67
N ARG A 595 -22.58 -23.88 12.89
CA ARG A 595 -23.88 -23.97 13.59
C ARG A 595 -23.74 -23.85 15.12
N GLU A 596 -22.69 -24.42 15.71
CA GLU A 596 -22.39 -24.37 17.16
C GLU A 596 -21.86 -23.01 17.63
N SER A 597 -21.07 -22.36 16.79
CA SER A 597 -20.41 -21.09 17.04
C SER A 597 -20.41 -20.33 15.72
N PRO A 598 -21.60 -19.84 15.29
CA PRO A 598 -21.69 -19.04 14.08
C PRO A 598 -20.61 -17.98 14.12
N PRO A 599 -19.84 -17.83 13.03
CA PRO A 599 -18.77 -16.85 12.99
C PRO A 599 -19.36 -15.52 13.48
N PRO A 600 -18.64 -14.76 14.32
CA PRO A 600 -19.09 -13.46 14.72
C PRO A 600 -19.46 -12.73 13.44
N SER A 601 -20.70 -12.36 13.44
CA SER A 601 -21.54 -11.93 12.35
C SER A 601 -21.15 -10.57 11.80
N SER A 602 -19.88 -10.40 11.44
CA SER A 602 -19.34 -9.08 11.14
C SER A 602 -19.93 -8.47 9.87
N TYR A 603 -20.73 -9.21 9.08
CA TYR A 603 -21.67 -8.63 8.11
C TYR A 603 -23.09 -9.27 8.06
N ARG A 604 -23.32 -10.46 8.65
CA ARG A 604 -24.67 -11.03 8.82
C ARG A 604 -24.83 -11.63 10.22
N GLY A 605 -25.62 -10.95 11.06
CA GLY A 605 -25.95 -11.34 12.44
C GLY A 605 -25.50 -10.34 13.53
N ALA A 606 -24.88 -9.20 13.18
CA ALA A 606 -24.65 -8.16 14.17
C ALA A 606 -26.02 -7.68 14.65
N ALA A 607 -26.41 -8.01 15.89
CA ALA A 607 -27.60 -7.41 16.49
C ALA A 607 -27.45 -5.88 16.57
N LEU A 608 -26.20 -5.40 16.62
CA LEU A 608 -25.80 -4.00 16.59
C LEU A 608 -24.58 -3.78 15.68
N LEU A 609 -24.73 -2.98 14.63
CA LEU A 609 -23.65 -2.54 13.74
C LEU A 609 -23.28 -1.09 14.09
N ILE A 610 -21.99 -0.77 14.26
CA ILE A 610 -21.53 0.61 14.46
C ILE A 610 -20.70 1.01 13.25
N LEU A 611 -21.12 2.06 12.56
CA LEU A 611 -20.46 2.57 11.36
C LEU A 611 -19.99 3.99 11.64
N ASP A 612 -18.71 4.25 11.44
CA ASP A 612 -18.09 5.57 11.67
C ASP A 612 -17.64 6.16 10.34
N GLU A 613 -18.31 7.22 9.90
CA GLU A 613 -18.11 7.91 8.61
C GLU A 613 -17.97 6.99 7.39
N PRO A 614 -18.88 6.00 7.20
CA PRO A 614 -18.71 4.97 6.18
C PRO A 614 -18.84 5.48 4.73
N THR A 615 -19.39 6.69 4.54
CA THR A 615 -19.71 7.33 3.27
C THR A 615 -18.66 8.36 2.82
N ALA A 616 -17.57 8.51 3.59
CA ALA A 616 -16.60 9.59 3.36
C ALA A 616 -15.88 9.53 2.00
N VAL A 617 -15.90 8.37 1.32
CA VAL A 617 -15.20 8.13 0.04
C VAL A 617 -16.16 7.72 -1.10
N LEU A 618 -17.47 7.83 -0.88
CA LEU A 618 -18.50 7.40 -1.82
C LEU A 618 -19.08 8.61 -2.58
N THR A 619 -19.39 8.43 -3.85
CA THR A 619 -20.19 9.37 -4.65
C THR A 619 -21.65 9.40 -4.19
N PRO A 620 -22.45 10.45 -4.48
CA PRO A 620 -23.86 10.50 -4.07
C PRO A 620 -24.68 9.26 -4.47
N GLN A 621 -24.47 8.72 -5.68
CA GLN A 621 -25.15 7.52 -6.15
C GLN A 621 -24.73 6.27 -5.36
N GLU A 622 -23.45 6.13 -5.03
CA GLU A 622 -22.94 5.03 -4.20
C GLU A 622 -23.42 5.13 -2.75
N VAL A 623 -23.59 6.35 -2.22
CA VAL A 623 -24.22 6.58 -0.91
C VAL A 623 -25.68 6.13 -0.93
N ASP A 624 -26.44 6.40 -2.00
CA ASP A 624 -27.82 5.93 -2.14
C ASP A 624 -27.91 4.40 -2.18
N GLU A 625 -27.03 3.73 -2.94
CA GLU A 625 -26.93 2.27 -2.97
C GLU A 625 -26.54 1.67 -1.60
N PHE A 626 -25.60 2.33 -0.92
CA PHE A 626 -25.22 1.97 0.44
C PHE A 626 -26.41 2.09 1.40
N PHE A 627 -27.22 3.16 1.28
CA PHE A 627 -28.42 3.35 2.10
C PHE A 627 -29.50 2.29 1.81
N VAL A 628 -29.64 1.84 0.57
CA VAL A 628 -30.52 0.70 0.24
C VAL A 628 -30.10 -0.54 1.02
N THR A 629 -28.80 -0.82 1.08
CA THR A 629 -28.25 -1.97 1.80
C THR A 629 -28.50 -1.85 3.31
N ILE A 630 -28.19 -0.70 3.90
CA ILE A 630 -28.40 -0.44 5.34
C ILE A 630 -29.87 -0.54 5.72
N ARG A 631 -30.79 0.01 4.90
CA ARG A 631 -32.24 -0.12 5.12
C ARG A 631 -32.70 -1.56 5.08
N GLN A 632 -32.14 -2.39 4.18
CA GLN A 632 -32.43 -3.81 4.14
C GLN A 632 -31.95 -4.51 5.42
N MET A 633 -30.76 -4.18 5.92
CA MET A 633 -30.25 -4.73 7.19
C MET A 633 -31.14 -4.37 8.38
N VAL A 634 -31.68 -3.15 8.45
CA VAL A 634 -32.65 -2.77 9.49
C VAL A 634 -33.93 -3.62 9.39
N ARG A 635 -34.46 -3.85 8.18
CA ARG A 635 -35.63 -4.72 7.97
C ARG A 635 -35.37 -6.17 8.39
N ASP A 636 -34.14 -6.64 8.21
CA ASP A 636 -33.72 -7.98 8.60
C ASP A 636 -33.49 -8.10 10.13
N GLY A 637 -33.76 -7.04 10.90
CA GLY A 637 -33.77 -7.05 12.37
C GLY A 637 -32.48 -6.57 13.05
N HIS A 638 -31.58 -5.92 12.31
CA HIS A 638 -30.31 -5.41 12.86
C HIS A 638 -30.47 -3.98 13.41
N ALA A 639 -29.92 -3.71 14.61
CA ALA A 639 -29.75 -2.34 15.10
C ALA A 639 -28.46 -1.72 14.51
N ILE A 640 -28.50 -0.44 14.15
CA ILE A 640 -27.36 0.23 13.52
C ILE A 640 -27.13 1.56 14.22
N ILE A 641 -25.91 1.80 14.69
CA ILE A 641 -25.42 3.11 15.12
C ILE A 641 -24.60 3.66 13.96
N PHE A 642 -25.16 4.66 13.30
CA PHE A 642 -24.52 5.39 12.21
C PHE A 642 -23.94 6.68 12.78
N ILE A 643 -22.61 6.80 12.80
CA ILE A 643 -21.89 7.98 13.25
C ILE A 643 -21.48 8.74 11.99
N SER A 644 -22.06 9.93 11.84
CA SER A 644 -21.61 10.87 10.82
C SER A 644 -21.80 12.31 11.26
N HIS A 645 -20.94 13.20 10.77
CA HIS A 645 -21.12 14.65 10.81
C HIS A 645 -21.95 15.18 9.62
N LYS A 646 -22.28 14.34 8.63
CA LYS A 646 -23.08 14.73 7.45
C LYS A 646 -24.58 14.65 7.75
N LEU A 647 -25.16 15.80 8.07
CA LEU A 647 -26.57 15.90 8.47
C LEU A 647 -27.59 15.31 7.47
N PRO A 648 -27.46 15.48 6.14
CA PRO A 648 -28.38 14.87 5.18
C PRO A 648 -28.42 13.34 5.28
N GLU A 649 -27.26 12.72 5.49
CA GLU A 649 -27.12 11.27 5.62
C GLU A 649 -27.81 10.76 6.89
N VAL A 650 -27.52 11.40 8.02
CA VAL A 650 -28.08 11.03 9.32
C VAL A 650 -29.61 11.17 9.30
N LEU A 651 -30.13 12.24 8.70
CA LEU A 651 -31.58 12.45 8.52
C LEU A 651 -32.22 11.41 7.58
N ALA A 652 -31.51 10.97 6.54
CA ALA A 652 -32.04 10.05 5.53
C ALA A 652 -32.13 8.59 6.01
N ILE A 653 -31.36 8.20 7.02
CA ILE A 653 -31.19 6.79 7.41
C ILE A 653 -31.53 6.46 8.87
N SER A 654 -31.54 7.46 9.75
CA SER A 654 -31.69 7.22 11.19
C SER A 654 -33.15 7.29 11.64
N ASN A 655 -33.54 6.42 12.57
CA ASN A 655 -34.83 6.54 13.29
C ASN A 655 -34.74 7.49 14.49
N ARG A 656 -33.55 7.56 15.11
CA ARG A 656 -33.26 8.40 16.29
C ARG A 656 -31.83 8.93 16.18
N ILE A 657 -31.64 10.21 16.50
CA ILE A 657 -30.36 10.90 16.39
C ILE A 657 -29.94 11.37 17.78
N THR A 658 -28.69 11.12 18.14
CA THR A 658 -28.09 11.55 19.41
C THR A 658 -26.91 12.47 19.12
N VAL A 659 -26.89 13.65 19.72
CA VAL A 659 -25.82 14.62 19.54
C VAL A 659 -24.87 14.61 20.75
N LEU A 660 -23.59 14.42 20.47
CA LEU A 660 -22.51 14.58 21.44
C LEU A 660 -21.74 15.87 21.13
N ARG A 661 -21.42 16.65 22.16
CA ARG A 661 -20.57 17.85 22.06
C ARG A 661 -19.61 17.89 23.24
N ASP A 662 -18.32 18.15 22.98
CA ASP A 662 -17.25 18.16 23.98
C ASP A 662 -17.19 16.88 24.84
N GLY A 663 -17.47 15.73 24.21
CA GLY A 663 -17.50 14.42 24.88
C GLY A 663 -18.68 14.24 25.84
N ARG A 664 -19.68 15.14 25.80
CA ARG A 664 -20.89 15.07 26.62
C ARG A 664 -22.12 14.82 25.76
N TRP A 665 -23.05 14.06 26.30
CA TRP A 665 -24.39 13.90 25.75
C TRP A 665 -25.15 15.22 25.86
N ILE A 666 -25.58 15.77 24.71
CA ILE A 666 -26.33 17.01 24.65
C ILE A 666 -27.82 16.71 24.68
N ASP A 667 -28.31 15.95 23.70
CA ASP A 667 -29.71 15.52 23.63
C ASP A 667 -29.89 14.36 22.63
N SER A 668 -31.10 13.81 22.54
CA SER A 668 -31.49 12.82 21.53
C SER A 668 -32.92 13.05 21.05
N CYS A 669 -33.11 13.17 19.74
CA CYS A 669 -34.42 13.38 19.12
C CYS A 669 -34.81 12.21 18.19
N PRO A 670 -36.09 11.81 18.15
CA PRO A 670 -36.61 10.97 17.07
C PRO A 670 -36.61 11.76 15.75
N ILE A 671 -36.44 11.08 14.62
CA ILE A 671 -36.34 11.74 13.30
C ILE A 671 -37.52 12.68 13.01
N GLU A 672 -38.73 12.31 13.46
CA GLU A 672 -39.98 13.07 13.31
C GLU A 672 -39.98 14.44 14.01
N GLY A 673 -38.94 14.78 14.78
CA GLY A 673 -38.74 16.08 15.41
C GLY A 673 -37.36 16.71 15.22
N CYS A 674 -36.47 16.11 14.41
CA CYS A 674 -35.14 16.65 14.12
C CYS A 674 -35.15 17.38 12.76
N THR A 675 -34.69 18.63 12.72
CA THR A 675 -34.37 19.31 11.45
C THR A 675 -32.85 19.45 11.32
N LYS A 676 -32.37 19.77 10.12
CA LYS A 676 -30.94 20.03 9.90
C LYS A 676 -30.45 21.13 10.86
N GLU A 677 -31.24 22.18 11.01
CA GLU A 677 -30.98 23.36 11.83
C GLU A 677 -30.94 23.02 13.33
N SER A 678 -31.92 22.24 13.82
CA SER A 678 -31.94 21.86 15.24
C SER A 678 -30.79 20.93 15.62
N LEU A 679 -30.40 20.01 14.71
CA LEU A 679 -29.23 19.15 14.88
C LEU A 679 -27.91 19.94 14.91
N ALA A 680 -27.71 20.85 13.95
CA ALA A 680 -26.53 21.70 13.96
C ALA A 680 -26.47 22.60 15.20
N GLN A 681 -27.60 23.16 15.64
CA GLN A 681 -27.65 23.95 16.87
C GLN A 681 -27.28 23.12 18.10
N MET A 682 -27.70 21.86 18.18
CA MET A 682 -27.25 20.95 19.26
C MET A 682 -25.75 20.68 19.18
N MET A 683 -25.21 20.44 17.97
CA MET A 683 -23.79 20.13 17.74
C MET A 683 -22.87 21.32 18.06
N VAL A 684 -23.30 22.55 17.76
CA VAL A 684 -22.49 23.78 17.95
C VAL A 684 -22.80 24.50 19.26
N GLY A 685 -24.05 24.46 19.71
CA GLY A 685 -24.53 25.16 20.92
C GLY A 685 -25.00 26.59 20.72
N ARG A 686 -25.13 27.04 19.48
CA ARG A 686 -25.73 28.32 19.06
C ARG A 686 -26.55 28.09 17.79
N GLU A 687 -27.41 29.03 17.44
CA GLU A 687 -28.16 29.00 16.17
C GLU A 687 -27.17 28.96 14.98
N VAL A 688 -27.38 28.04 14.03
CA VAL A 688 -26.49 27.80 12.89
C VAL A 688 -27.24 28.08 11.59
N THR A 689 -26.73 29.00 10.79
CA THR A 689 -27.27 29.32 9.47
C THR A 689 -26.66 28.40 8.43
N MET A 690 -27.47 27.55 7.79
CA MET A 690 -27.01 26.47 6.89
C MET A 690 -26.52 26.91 5.52
N LYS A 691 -27.01 28.04 5.03
CA LYS A 691 -26.51 28.69 3.82
C LYS A 691 -25.95 30.04 4.22
N PRO A 692 -24.65 30.31 4.03
CA PRO A 692 -24.13 31.62 4.30
C PRO A 692 -24.80 32.64 3.37
N GLU A 693 -25.23 33.78 3.90
CA GLU A 693 -25.75 34.88 3.09
C GLU A 693 -24.65 35.36 2.14
N ARG A 694 -24.89 35.21 0.83
CA ARG A 694 -23.97 35.67 -0.22
C ARG A 694 -24.42 37.05 -0.69
N ALA A 695 -23.55 38.04 -0.50
CA ALA A 695 -23.73 39.34 -1.15
C ALA A 695 -23.57 39.17 -2.68
N GLU A 696 -24.45 39.78 -3.46
CA GLU A 696 -24.24 39.95 -4.90
C GLU A 696 -23.00 40.84 -5.11
N ILE A 697 -22.08 40.37 -5.95
CA ILE A 697 -20.83 41.08 -6.27
C ILE A 697 -20.68 41.09 -7.78
N GLU A 698 -20.38 42.27 -8.33
CA GLU A 698 -19.98 42.41 -9.72
C GLU A 698 -18.52 41.94 -9.88
N TRP A 699 -18.29 40.89 -10.66
CA TRP A 699 -16.94 40.35 -10.87
C TRP A 699 -16.06 41.34 -11.63
N GLY A 700 -14.83 41.52 -11.15
CA GLY A 700 -13.83 42.35 -11.80
C GLY A 700 -13.08 41.61 -12.91
N GLU A 701 -11.83 42.02 -13.14
CA GLU A 701 -10.95 41.43 -14.15
C GLU A 701 -10.52 40.00 -13.81
N VAL A 702 -10.11 39.25 -14.84
CA VAL A 702 -9.53 37.89 -14.70
C VAL A 702 -8.19 38.00 -13.99
N ARG A 703 -8.05 37.34 -12.84
CA ARG A 703 -6.80 37.33 -12.06
C ARG A 703 -6.02 36.02 -12.18
N LEU A 704 -6.70 34.92 -12.47
CA LEU A 704 -6.08 33.62 -12.76
C LEU A 704 -6.65 33.10 -14.07
N ALA A 705 -5.80 32.71 -15.02
CA ALA A 705 -6.24 32.03 -16.24
C ALA A 705 -5.31 30.86 -16.58
N LEU A 706 -5.91 29.73 -16.91
CA LEU A 706 -5.25 28.51 -17.35
C LEU A 706 -5.60 28.30 -18.80
N LYS A 707 -4.60 28.07 -19.65
CA LYS A 707 -4.78 27.84 -21.09
C LYS A 707 -4.14 26.54 -21.52
N GLY A 708 -4.95 25.56 -21.90
CA GLY A 708 -4.54 24.25 -22.39
C GLY A 708 -3.58 23.52 -21.43
N LEU A 709 -3.80 23.63 -20.13
CA LEU A 709 -2.85 23.17 -19.12
C LEU A 709 -2.78 21.63 -19.05
N HIS A 710 -1.56 21.10 -19.11
CA HIS A 710 -1.27 19.68 -18.95
C HIS A 710 -0.21 19.48 -17.86
N ALA A 711 -0.30 18.36 -17.15
CA ALA A 711 0.69 17.93 -16.17
C ALA A 711 0.59 16.43 -15.95
N GLU A 712 1.70 15.83 -15.56
CA GLU A 712 1.77 14.43 -15.14
C GLU A 712 1.48 14.32 -13.65
N GLY A 713 0.85 13.23 -13.22
CA GLY A 713 0.63 12.88 -11.82
C GLY A 713 1.83 12.17 -11.19
N ASP A 714 1.71 11.78 -9.93
CA ASP A 714 2.79 11.15 -9.13
C ASP A 714 3.32 9.82 -9.73
N ARG A 715 2.59 9.22 -10.67
CA ARG A 715 2.96 7.97 -11.36
C ARG A 715 3.45 8.16 -12.81
N GLY A 716 3.74 9.40 -13.22
CA GLY A 716 4.16 9.73 -14.59
C GLY A 716 3.07 9.61 -15.66
N MET A 717 1.81 9.47 -15.23
CA MET A 717 0.65 9.43 -16.13
C MET A 717 0.02 10.82 -16.29
N PRO A 718 -0.58 11.19 -17.44
CA PRO A 718 -1.25 12.48 -17.60
C PRO A 718 -2.38 12.67 -16.58
N ALA A 719 -2.19 13.62 -15.67
CA ALA A 719 -3.16 14.00 -14.65
C ALA A 719 -4.03 15.19 -15.07
N LEU A 720 -3.49 16.10 -15.89
CA LEU A 720 -4.23 17.19 -16.53
C LEU A 720 -4.13 17.08 -18.05
N ARG A 721 -5.24 17.30 -18.75
CA ARG A 721 -5.41 17.04 -20.18
C ARG A 721 -6.06 18.22 -20.89
N GLY A 722 -5.37 19.36 -20.90
CA GLY A 722 -5.82 20.56 -21.59
C GLY A 722 -6.89 21.29 -20.79
N VAL A 723 -6.56 21.67 -19.55
CA VAL A 723 -7.45 22.41 -18.69
C VAL A 723 -7.45 23.89 -19.08
N ASP A 724 -8.63 24.39 -19.45
CA ASP A 724 -8.93 25.79 -19.70
C ASP A 724 -9.91 26.30 -18.64
N LEU A 725 -9.48 27.28 -17.82
CA LEU A 725 -10.28 27.87 -16.75
C LEU A 725 -9.84 29.32 -16.50
N ASP A 726 -10.75 30.18 -16.09
CA ASP A 726 -10.46 31.54 -15.62
C ASP A 726 -11.19 31.83 -14.31
N VAL A 727 -10.54 32.60 -13.42
CA VAL A 727 -11.12 33.07 -12.16
C VAL A 727 -10.95 34.59 -12.06
N ARG A 728 -12.05 35.28 -11.77
CA ARG A 728 -12.15 36.73 -11.73
C ARG A 728 -12.03 37.29 -10.32
N SER A 729 -11.62 38.55 -10.25
CA SER A 729 -11.62 39.33 -9.02
C SER A 729 -13.01 39.34 -8.38
N GLY A 730 -13.12 38.90 -7.14
CA GLY A 730 -14.40 38.82 -6.42
C GLY A 730 -15.25 37.61 -6.76
N GLU A 731 -14.68 36.61 -7.42
CA GLU A 731 -15.32 35.34 -7.77
C GLU A 731 -14.76 34.18 -6.93
N ILE A 732 -15.64 33.27 -6.49
CA ILE A 732 -15.29 31.90 -6.08
C ILE A 732 -15.66 30.95 -7.23
N LEU A 733 -14.67 30.44 -7.95
CA LEU A 733 -14.84 29.31 -8.88
C LEU A 733 -14.67 28.01 -8.09
N GLY A 734 -15.75 27.23 -7.98
CA GLY A 734 -15.72 25.89 -7.43
C GLY A 734 -15.20 24.89 -8.44
N LEU A 735 -14.34 23.97 -8.03
CA LEU A 735 -13.89 22.83 -8.82
C LEU A 735 -14.40 21.55 -8.15
N ALA A 736 -15.42 20.95 -8.74
CA ALA A 736 -15.99 19.67 -8.31
C ALA A 736 -15.39 18.50 -9.10
N GLY A 737 -15.13 17.38 -8.42
CA GLY A 737 -14.61 16.17 -9.06
C GLY A 737 -14.39 15.05 -8.05
N VAL A 738 -14.43 13.79 -8.50
CA VAL A 738 -14.10 12.63 -7.65
C VAL A 738 -12.60 12.57 -7.44
N SER A 739 -12.15 12.17 -6.24
CA SER A 739 -10.72 12.09 -5.90
C SER A 739 -9.91 11.34 -6.97
N GLY A 740 -8.76 11.90 -7.34
CA GLY A 740 -7.86 11.33 -8.36
C GLY A 740 -8.13 11.77 -9.80
N ASN A 741 -9.04 12.71 -10.05
CA ASN A 741 -9.31 13.26 -11.38
C ASN A 741 -8.46 14.48 -11.77
N GLY A 742 -7.39 14.77 -11.01
CA GLY A 742 -6.43 15.84 -11.32
C GLY A 742 -6.59 17.12 -10.47
N GLN A 743 -7.49 17.14 -9.47
CA GLN A 743 -7.71 18.32 -8.62
C GLN A 743 -6.44 18.77 -7.89
N ARG A 744 -5.74 17.81 -7.27
CA ARG A 744 -4.51 18.07 -6.52
C ARG A 744 -3.40 18.53 -7.46
N GLU A 745 -3.21 17.85 -8.58
CA GLU A 745 -2.22 18.20 -9.58
C GLU A 745 -2.48 19.59 -10.17
N LEU A 746 -3.73 19.97 -10.38
CA LEU A 746 -4.11 21.32 -10.81
C LEU A 746 -3.68 22.37 -9.80
N ALA A 747 -3.96 22.16 -8.51
CA ALA A 747 -3.55 23.08 -7.44
C ALA A 747 -2.02 23.18 -7.36
N GLU A 748 -1.31 22.05 -7.44
CA GLU A 748 0.16 22.00 -7.38
C GLU A 748 0.80 22.72 -8.57
N VAL A 749 0.24 22.61 -9.78
CA VAL A 749 0.75 23.32 -10.95
C VAL A 749 0.55 24.82 -10.82
N ILE A 750 -0.64 25.26 -10.38
CA ILE A 750 -0.94 26.70 -10.19
C ILE A 750 -0.03 27.32 -9.12
N THR A 751 0.36 26.54 -8.12
CA THR A 751 1.16 27.00 -6.96
C THR A 751 2.67 26.80 -7.14
N GLY A 752 3.11 26.26 -8.29
CA GLY A 752 4.52 26.03 -8.61
C GLY A 752 5.15 24.84 -7.87
N LEU A 753 4.33 23.98 -7.24
CA LEU A 753 4.76 22.74 -6.59
C LEU A 753 4.93 21.59 -7.60
N ARG A 754 4.28 21.70 -8.76
CA ARG A 754 4.38 20.74 -9.88
C ARG A 754 4.63 21.49 -11.18
N THR A 755 5.46 20.91 -12.05
CA THR A 755 5.76 21.49 -13.36
C THR A 755 4.65 21.14 -14.36
N ALA A 756 4.17 22.14 -15.11
CA ALA A 756 3.28 21.92 -16.24
C ALA A 756 4.07 21.30 -17.41
N THR A 757 3.52 20.27 -18.05
CA THR A 757 4.12 19.66 -19.24
C THR A 757 3.76 20.41 -20.52
N GLN A 758 2.56 21.00 -20.58
CA GLN A 758 2.09 21.86 -21.66
C GLN A 758 1.09 22.90 -21.14
N GLY A 759 0.77 23.89 -21.97
CA GLY A 759 -0.15 24.97 -21.62
C GLY A 759 0.52 26.07 -20.81
N ARG A 760 -0.30 27.03 -20.35
CA ARG A 760 0.18 28.22 -19.65
C ARG A 760 -0.71 28.60 -18.47
N VAL A 761 -0.08 29.13 -17.43
CA VAL A 761 -0.73 29.72 -16.25
C VAL A 761 -0.46 31.21 -16.25
N PHE A 762 -1.52 32.02 -16.19
CA PHE A 762 -1.45 33.47 -16.13
C PHE A 762 -1.96 33.98 -14.78
N LEU A 763 -1.21 34.89 -14.15
CA LEU A 763 -1.64 35.68 -13.01
C LEU A 763 -1.69 37.15 -13.41
N GLU A 764 -2.87 37.77 -13.34
CA GLU A 764 -3.09 39.18 -13.75
C GLU A 764 -2.53 39.50 -15.15
N ASN A 765 -2.77 38.60 -16.11
CA ASN A 765 -2.26 38.63 -17.49
C ASN A 765 -0.75 38.43 -17.67
N GLU A 766 0.00 38.18 -16.60
CA GLU A 766 1.41 37.80 -16.68
C GLU A 766 1.56 36.27 -16.74
N ASP A 767 2.33 35.77 -17.70
CA ASP A 767 2.65 34.34 -17.81
C ASP A 767 3.59 33.93 -16.68
N VAL A 768 3.10 33.08 -15.78
CA VAL A 768 3.85 32.57 -14.61
C VAL A 768 4.10 31.07 -14.72
N THR A 769 4.01 30.51 -15.93
CA THR A 769 4.21 29.08 -16.16
C THR A 769 5.60 28.65 -15.70
N GLY A 770 5.65 27.68 -14.77
CA GLY A 770 6.91 27.19 -14.20
C GLY A 770 7.58 28.12 -13.18
N ALA A 771 6.92 29.22 -12.78
CA ALA A 771 7.42 30.06 -11.69
C ALA A 771 7.51 29.26 -10.38
N SER A 772 8.57 29.51 -9.61
CA SER A 772 8.77 28.87 -8.31
C SER A 772 7.69 29.32 -7.30
N PRO A 773 7.40 28.51 -6.27
CA PRO A 773 6.45 28.91 -5.21
C PRO A 773 6.82 30.24 -4.54
N ARG A 774 8.12 30.58 -4.48
CA ARG A 774 8.59 31.87 -3.93
C ARG A 774 8.22 33.06 -4.82
N GLU A 775 8.31 32.92 -6.14
CA GLU A 775 7.92 33.97 -7.09
C GLU A 775 6.42 34.21 -7.06
N LEU A 776 5.63 33.13 -7.05
CA LEU A 776 4.17 33.19 -6.96
C LEU A 776 3.72 33.80 -5.62
N THR A 777 4.41 33.46 -4.52
CA THR A 777 4.18 34.08 -3.21
C THR A 777 4.37 35.60 -3.28
N LYS A 778 5.44 36.09 -3.94
CA LYS A 778 5.69 37.54 -4.12
C LYS A 778 4.63 38.24 -4.99
N LYS A 779 3.97 37.49 -5.89
CA LYS A 779 2.83 37.96 -6.69
C LYS A 779 1.49 37.90 -5.95
N MET A 780 1.51 37.67 -4.63
CA MET A 780 0.32 37.61 -3.78
C MET A 780 -0.64 36.46 -4.12
N LEU A 781 -0.11 35.35 -4.65
CA LEU A 781 -0.81 34.08 -4.66
C LEU A 781 -0.72 33.44 -3.28
N ALA A 782 -1.87 33.02 -2.76
CA ALA A 782 -1.99 32.27 -1.52
C ALA A 782 -2.49 30.85 -1.79
N TYR A 783 -2.09 29.92 -0.93
CA TYR A 783 -2.45 28.51 -1.07
C TYR A 783 -2.79 27.89 0.29
N ILE A 784 -4.02 27.38 0.39
CA ILE A 784 -4.47 26.51 1.47
C ILE A 784 -4.43 25.09 0.90
N PRO A 785 -3.44 24.25 1.29
CA PRO A 785 -3.28 22.91 0.75
C PRO A 785 -4.27 21.91 1.35
N GLU A 786 -4.55 20.86 0.57
CA GLU A 786 -5.31 19.70 1.01
C GLU A 786 -4.65 19.01 2.21
N GLU A 787 -3.35 18.71 2.10
CA GLU A 787 -2.56 18.07 3.18
C GLU A 787 -1.92 19.12 4.09
N ARG A 788 -2.75 19.77 4.92
CA ARG A 788 -2.32 20.85 5.84
C ARG A 788 -1.12 20.52 6.73
N MET A 789 -0.95 19.25 7.12
CA MET A 789 0.14 18.80 8.01
C MET A 789 1.46 18.57 7.28
N ARG A 790 1.40 18.22 5.99
CA ARG A 790 2.55 17.89 5.16
C ARG A 790 3.03 19.12 4.39
N ASP A 791 2.09 19.83 3.75
CA ASP A 791 2.39 20.90 2.80
C ASP A 791 2.07 22.29 3.38
N GLY A 792 1.19 22.35 4.38
CA GLY A 792 0.70 23.61 4.95
C GLY A 792 1.55 24.20 6.06
N MET A 793 2.39 23.42 6.74
CA MET A 793 3.15 23.87 7.92
C MET A 793 4.38 23.01 8.23
N ILE A 794 5.23 23.52 9.11
CA ILE A 794 6.32 22.75 9.73
C ILE A 794 5.86 22.39 11.15
N GLN A 795 5.61 21.11 11.39
CA GLN A 795 4.95 20.62 12.61
C GLN A 795 5.78 20.86 13.88
N GLU A 796 7.10 20.85 13.75
CA GLU A 796 8.06 21.12 14.83
C GLU A 796 8.13 22.60 15.21
N PHE A 797 7.77 23.49 14.29
CA PHE A 797 7.79 24.92 14.52
C PHE A 797 6.62 25.33 15.40
N THR A 798 6.83 26.40 16.16
CA THR A 798 5.81 27.06 16.98
C THR A 798 4.72 27.68 16.12
N VAL A 799 3.60 28.09 16.75
CA VAL A 799 2.57 28.87 16.07
C VAL A 799 3.17 30.15 15.47
N SER A 800 3.99 30.88 16.24
CA SER A 800 4.64 32.12 15.79
C SER A 800 5.48 31.93 14.53
N GLU A 801 6.29 30.87 14.50
CA GLU A 801 7.18 30.56 13.37
C GLU A 801 6.39 30.15 12.13
N ASN A 802 5.33 29.36 12.30
CA ASN A 802 4.46 28.96 11.19
C ASN A 802 3.70 30.14 10.58
N MET A 803 3.32 31.14 11.37
CA MET A 803 2.58 32.33 10.91
C MET A 803 3.38 33.21 9.95
N ILE A 804 4.71 33.11 9.94
CA ILE A 804 5.57 33.98 9.10
C ILE A 804 6.24 33.27 7.93
N LEU A 805 6.03 31.96 7.71
CA LEU A 805 6.81 31.18 6.73
C LEU A 805 6.86 31.76 5.31
N ARG A 806 5.84 32.53 4.88
CA ARG A 806 5.79 33.20 3.57
C ARG A 806 6.55 34.54 3.52
N GLU A 807 6.80 35.16 4.66
CA GLU A 807 7.27 36.55 4.78
C GLU A 807 8.49 36.72 5.72
N HIS A 808 9.02 35.60 6.21
CA HIS A 808 10.11 35.55 7.19
C HIS A 808 11.41 36.23 6.72
N ASP A 809 11.60 36.44 5.41
CA ASP A 809 12.85 36.92 4.81
C ASP A 809 12.90 38.43 4.52
N HIS A 810 11.84 39.19 4.84
CA HIS A 810 11.79 40.63 4.56
C HIS A 810 11.20 41.46 5.72
N PRO A 811 11.37 42.79 5.71
CA PRO A 811 10.77 43.67 6.72
C PRO A 811 9.24 43.56 6.71
N PRO A 812 8.57 43.55 7.88
CA PRO A 812 9.12 43.89 9.19
C PRO A 812 9.66 42.68 9.99
N PHE A 813 9.55 41.45 9.46
CA PHE A 813 9.90 40.20 10.16
C PHE A 813 11.40 39.88 10.15
N SER A 814 12.14 40.38 9.17
CA SER A 814 13.59 40.26 9.08
C SER A 814 14.26 41.58 8.70
N ARG A 815 15.43 41.85 9.29
CA ARG A 815 16.29 42.98 8.93
C ARG A 815 17.74 42.52 8.87
N SER A 816 18.37 42.73 7.71
CA SER A 816 19.78 42.38 7.46
C SER A 816 20.12 40.90 7.76
N GLY A 817 19.18 39.98 7.52
CA GLY A 817 19.36 38.54 7.74
C GLY A 817 19.01 38.04 9.15
N PHE A 818 18.63 38.92 10.08
CA PHE A 818 18.20 38.54 11.43
C PHE A 818 16.69 38.69 11.61
N LEU A 819 16.06 37.68 12.21
CA LEU A 819 14.63 37.70 12.54
C LEU A 819 14.32 38.70 13.67
N ASN A 820 13.27 39.49 13.48
CA ASN A 820 12.75 40.41 14.48
C ASN A 820 11.70 39.70 15.35
N LEU A 821 12.18 38.92 16.32
CA LEU A 821 11.32 38.09 17.19
C LEU A 821 10.21 38.90 17.90
N ARG A 822 10.46 40.17 18.22
CA ARG A 822 9.44 41.03 18.86
C ARG A 822 8.28 41.33 17.91
N VAL A 823 8.57 41.64 16.65
CA VAL A 823 7.54 41.88 15.63
C VAL A 823 6.80 40.59 15.29
N ILE A 824 7.53 39.48 15.14
CA ILE A 824 6.94 38.15 14.89
C ILE A 824 5.97 37.79 16.02
N ALA A 825 6.38 37.99 17.27
CA ALA A 825 5.55 37.73 18.43
C ALA A 825 4.28 38.61 18.42
N GLN A 826 4.40 39.92 18.16
CA GLN A 826 3.25 40.83 18.09
C GLN A 826 2.27 40.45 16.97
N HIS A 827 2.80 40.10 15.79
CA HIS A 827 2.01 39.65 14.65
C HIS A 827 1.28 38.34 14.94
N ALA A 828 1.96 37.36 15.55
CA ALA A 828 1.35 36.11 15.96
C ALA A 828 0.21 36.32 16.98
N ASP A 829 0.38 37.20 17.98
CA ASP A 829 -0.68 37.53 18.94
C ASP A 829 -1.89 38.22 18.28
N GLU A 830 -1.65 39.04 17.25
CA GLU A 830 -2.71 39.66 16.46
C GLU A 830 -3.47 38.60 15.67
N LEU A 831 -2.78 37.72 14.94
CA LEU A 831 -3.40 36.67 14.14
C LEU A 831 -4.12 35.63 15.00
N ILE A 832 -3.55 35.22 16.14
CA ILE A 832 -4.20 34.31 17.08
C ILE A 832 -5.53 34.89 17.56
N ARG A 833 -5.58 36.19 17.88
CA ARG A 833 -6.80 36.88 18.31
C ARG A 833 -7.79 37.05 17.16
N ARG A 834 -7.34 37.55 16.01
CA ARG A 834 -8.18 37.82 14.83
C ARG A 834 -8.80 36.55 14.27
N PHE A 835 -8.02 35.47 14.19
CA PHE A 835 -8.47 34.19 13.63
C PHE A 835 -8.95 33.18 14.69
N GLN A 836 -9.03 33.60 15.95
CA GLN A 836 -9.51 32.80 17.08
C GLN A 836 -8.86 31.40 17.14
N VAL A 837 -7.52 31.37 17.04
CA VAL A 837 -6.73 30.14 17.15
C VAL A 837 -6.67 29.74 18.63
N LYS A 838 -7.24 28.59 18.98
CA LYS A 838 -7.14 28.03 20.34
C LYS A 838 -5.77 27.37 20.50
N THR A 839 -4.85 28.07 21.15
CA THR A 839 -3.51 27.59 21.50
C THR A 839 -3.15 28.01 22.92
N PRO A 840 -2.44 27.17 23.72
CA PRO A 840 -1.95 27.56 25.04
C PRO A 840 -1.03 28.79 25.00
N SER A 841 -0.21 28.89 23.95
CA SER A 841 0.65 30.05 23.71
C SER A 841 1.10 30.11 22.25
N ARG A 842 1.61 31.26 21.82
CA ARG A 842 2.26 31.43 20.50
C ARG A 842 3.48 30.52 20.30
N GLU A 843 4.10 30.08 21.39
CA GLU A 843 5.28 29.19 21.42
C GLU A 843 4.89 27.69 21.38
N THR A 844 3.60 27.39 21.32
CA THR A 844 3.13 26.00 21.24
C THR A 844 3.56 25.40 19.89
N PRO A 845 4.23 24.24 19.85
CA PRO A 845 4.53 23.54 18.60
C PRO A 845 3.25 23.21 17.83
N ALA A 846 3.24 23.42 16.51
CA ALA A 846 2.05 23.22 15.68
C ALA A 846 1.50 21.79 15.75
N LYS A 847 2.37 20.77 15.92
CA LYS A 847 1.98 19.37 16.14
C LYS A 847 1.09 19.11 17.36
N SER A 848 1.07 20.04 18.32
CA SER A 848 0.27 19.94 19.54
C SER A 848 -1.13 20.56 19.40
N LEU A 849 -1.43 21.20 18.26
CA LEU A 849 -2.74 21.77 17.98
C LEU A 849 -3.69 20.72 17.40
N SER A 850 -5.00 20.93 17.58
CA SER A 850 -6.01 20.14 16.88
C SER A 850 -6.09 20.51 15.40
N GLY A 851 -6.59 19.60 14.55
CA GLY A 851 -6.72 19.82 13.10
C GLY A 851 -7.43 21.14 12.73
N GLY A 852 -8.49 21.52 13.45
CA GLY A 852 -9.18 22.80 13.22
C GLY A 852 -8.35 24.03 13.60
N ASN A 853 -7.53 23.97 14.64
CA ASN A 853 -6.64 25.09 14.97
C ASN A 853 -5.44 25.16 14.02
N ILE A 854 -4.94 24.01 13.57
CA ILE A 854 -3.96 23.89 12.49
C ILE A 854 -4.47 24.57 11.23
N GLN A 855 -5.73 24.31 10.84
CA GLN A 855 -6.35 24.97 9.71
C GLN A 855 -6.43 26.49 9.91
N LYS A 856 -6.86 26.96 11.09
CA LYS A 856 -6.92 28.40 11.40
C LYS A 856 -5.55 29.06 11.33
N VAL A 857 -4.47 28.38 11.70
CA VAL A 857 -3.09 28.89 11.58
C VAL A 857 -2.72 29.09 10.10
N VAL A 858 -2.99 28.08 9.26
CA VAL A 858 -2.74 28.17 7.81
C VAL A 858 -3.58 29.28 7.19
N LEU A 859 -4.88 29.33 7.52
CA LEU A 859 -5.80 30.36 7.05
C LEU A 859 -5.34 31.76 7.45
N ALA A 860 -4.95 31.94 8.72
CA ALA A 860 -4.47 33.21 9.25
C ALA A 860 -3.24 33.72 8.50
N ARG A 861 -2.27 32.84 8.24
CA ARG A 861 -1.06 33.15 7.49
C ARG A 861 -1.36 33.53 6.04
N GLU A 862 -2.22 32.78 5.37
CA GLU A 862 -2.47 32.98 3.94
C GLU A 862 -3.38 34.21 3.70
N ILE A 863 -4.38 34.44 4.56
CA ILE A 863 -5.33 35.55 4.43
C ILE A 863 -4.76 36.89 4.94
N SER A 864 -3.92 36.88 5.99
CA SER A 864 -3.35 38.12 6.54
C SER A 864 -2.56 38.93 5.52
N ARG A 865 -2.02 38.24 4.51
CA ARG A 865 -1.25 38.79 3.40
C ARG A 865 -2.10 39.56 2.39
N GLN A 866 -3.43 39.51 2.47
CA GLN A 866 -4.35 40.12 1.49
C GLN A 866 -4.09 39.59 0.07
N PRO A 867 -4.31 38.29 -0.16
CA PRO A 867 -4.01 37.66 -1.45
C PRO A 867 -4.84 38.26 -2.58
N ARG A 868 -4.26 38.29 -3.78
CA ARG A 868 -4.98 38.66 -5.01
C ARG A 868 -5.69 37.46 -5.63
N VAL A 869 -5.05 36.30 -5.53
CA VAL A 869 -5.55 34.98 -5.93
C VAL A 869 -5.35 34.01 -4.76
N LEU A 870 -6.37 33.22 -4.43
CA LEU A 870 -6.33 32.22 -3.38
C LEU A 870 -6.77 30.86 -3.93
N ILE A 871 -5.89 29.87 -3.81
CA ILE A 871 -6.22 28.47 -4.11
C ILE A 871 -6.57 27.79 -2.78
N ALA A 872 -7.80 27.32 -2.64
CA ALA A 872 -8.28 26.65 -1.44
C ALA A 872 -8.62 25.20 -1.76
N ALA A 873 -7.68 24.28 -1.46
CA ALA A 873 -7.84 22.85 -1.70
C ALA A 873 -8.30 22.13 -0.43
N GLN A 874 -9.49 21.53 -0.48
CA GLN A 874 -10.13 20.79 0.61
C GLN A 874 -10.10 21.55 1.95
N PRO A 875 -10.48 22.85 1.99
CA PRO A 875 -10.16 23.74 3.11
C PRO A 875 -10.88 23.37 4.41
N VAL A 876 -11.94 22.55 4.36
CA VAL A 876 -12.73 22.10 5.51
C VAL A 876 -12.66 20.60 5.79
N ARG A 877 -11.82 19.85 5.07
CA ARG A 877 -11.73 18.38 5.21
C ARG A 877 -11.33 17.98 6.64
N GLY A 878 -12.16 17.18 7.30
CA GLY A 878 -11.92 16.70 8.66
C GLY A 878 -11.99 17.81 9.73
N LEU A 879 -12.79 18.84 9.50
CA LEU A 879 -13.13 19.87 10.48
C LEU A 879 -14.52 19.67 11.08
N ASP A 880 -14.74 20.17 12.29
CA ASP A 880 -16.07 20.27 12.87
C ASP A 880 -16.89 21.39 12.20
N ILE A 881 -18.21 21.34 12.34
CA ILE A 881 -19.14 22.25 11.65
C ILE A 881 -18.90 23.73 12.00
N GLY A 882 -18.43 24.02 13.22
CA GLY A 882 -18.12 25.39 13.65
C GLY A 882 -16.82 25.92 13.04
N ALA A 883 -15.82 25.06 12.85
CA ALA A 883 -14.61 25.39 12.11
C ALA A 883 -14.87 25.52 10.60
N THR A 884 -15.76 24.69 10.04
CA THR A 884 -16.23 24.79 8.64
C THR A 884 -16.90 26.13 8.38
N GLU A 885 -17.89 26.52 9.19
CA GLU A 885 -18.58 27.83 9.07
C GLU A 885 -17.59 29.00 9.14
N TYR A 886 -16.60 28.91 10.02
CA TYR A 886 -15.56 29.92 10.13
C TYR A 886 -14.70 30.05 8.86
N VAL A 887 -14.25 28.93 8.30
CA VAL A 887 -13.47 28.91 7.05
C VAL A 887 -14.30 29.47 5.89
N HIS A 888 -15.57 29.05 5.78
CA HIS A 888 -16.52 29.54 4.78
C HIS A 888 -16.71 31.04 4.86
N ALA A 889 -16.94 31.57 6.06
CA ALA A 889 -17.08 33.01 6.29
C ALA A 889 -15.81 33.79 5.86
N GLN A 890 -14.63 33.24 6.12
CA GLN A 890 -13.37 33.87 5.72
C GLN A 890 -13.16 33.85 4.20
N LEU A 891 -13.55 32.78 3.50
CA LEU A 891 -13.51 32.73 2.03
C LEU A 891 -14.48 33.75 1.41
N LEU A 892 -15.70 33.86 1.96
CA LEU A 892 -16.68 34.87 1.51
C LEU A 892 -16.22 36.30 1.80
N GLU A 893 -15.56 36.55 2.93
CA GLU A 893 -14.95 37.85 3.23
C GLU A 893 -13.83 38.19 2.24
N GLN A 894 -13.02 37.20 1.82
CA GLN A 894 -12.00 37.41 0.78
C GLN A 894 -12.62 37.68 -0.59
N ARG A 895 -13.67 36.95 -0.95
CA ARG A 895 -14.47 37.23 -2.16
C ARG A 895 -14.97 38.68 -2.15
N GLN A 896 -15.53 39.16 -1.05
CA GLN A 896 -15.96 40.56 -0.88
C GLN A 896 -14.85 41.59 -1.03
N LYS A 897 -13.61 41.24 -0.70
CA LYS A 897 -12.43 42.09 -0.88
C LYS A 897 -11.86 42.05 -2.30
N GLY A 898 -12.49 41.31 -3.21
CA GLY A 898 -12.08 41.19 -4.60
C GLY A 898 -10.99 40.13 -4.82
N THR A 899 -10.74 39.21 -3.88
CA THR A 899 -9.83 38.08 -4.11
C THR A 899 -10.47 37.13 -5.13
N ALA A 900 -9.69 36.66 -6.12
CA ALA A 900 -10.11 35.57 -7.00
C ALA A 900 -9.82 34.22 -6.34
N ILE A 901 -10.83 33.39 -6.13
CA ILE A 901 -10.71 32.17 -5.33
C ILE A 901 -11.01 30.95 -6.19
N LEU A 902 -10.07 30.01 -6.27
CA LEU A 902 -10.34 28.66 -6.77
C LEU A 902 -10.58 27.74 -5.58
N LEU A 903 -11.82 27.34 -5.37
CA LEU A 903 -12.23 26.42 -4.31
C LEU A 903 -12.29 25.00 -4.86
N ILE A 904 -11.39 24.13 -4.40
CA ILE A 904 -11.37 22.73 -4.79
C ILE A 904 -11.92 21.91 -3.63
N SER A 905 -13.03 21.22 -3.83
CA SER A 905 -13.64 20.39 -2.79
C SER A 905 -14.29 19.14 -3.38
N GLU A 906 -14.23 18.06 -2.59
CA GLU A 906 -14.95 16.80 -2.87
C GLU A 906 -16.38 16.87 -2.29
N ASP A 907 -16.65 17.86 -1.43
CA ASP A 907 -17.96 18.08 -0.84
C ASP A 907 -18.81 19.01 -1.73
N LEU A 908 -19.81 18.44 -2.39
CA LEU A 908 -20.73 19.19 -3.25
C LEU A 908 -21.56 20.22 -2.48
N ASP A 909 -21.87 19.99 -1.20
CA ASP A 909 -22.61 20.96 -0.39
C ASP A 909 -21.75 22.22 -0.17
N GLU A 910 -20.44 22.06 0.04
CA GLU A 910 -19.50 23.17 0.13
C GLU A 910 -19.37 23.93 -1.20
N ILE A 911 -19.22 23.19 -2.31
CA ILE A 911 -19.13 23.79 -3.65
C ILE A 911 -20.39 24.61 -3.96
N LEU A 912 -21.58 24.03 -3.76
CA LEU A 912 -22.87 24.69 -4.01
C LEU A 912 -23.11 25.88 -3.07
N ALA A 913 -22.65 25.79 -1.81
CA ALA A 913 -22.83 26.87 -0.84
C ALA A 913 -21.99 28.11 -1.17
N LEU A 914 -20.78 27.95 -1.69
CA LEU A 914 -19.80 29.04 -1.81
C LEU A 914 -19.58 29.54 -3.22
N SER A 915 -19.76 28.71 -4.24
CA SER A 915 -19.25 29.00 -5.58
C SER A 915 -20.20 29.87 -6.40
N ASP A 916 -19.62 30.81 -7.12
CA ASP A 916 -20.27 31.65 -8.13
C ASP A 916 -20.43 30.91 -9.46
N ARG A 917 -19.39 30.18 -9.87
CA ARG A 917 -19.41 29.23 -10.98
C ARG A 917 -18.81 27.91 -10.50
N ILE A 918 -19.20 26.82 -11.12
CA ILE A 918 -18.73 25.47 -10.76
C ILE A 918 -18.19 24.79 -12.01
N ALA A 919 -16.87 24.60 -12.05
CA ALA A 919 -16.20 23.76 -13.03
C ALA A 919 -16.19 22.30 -12.54
N VAL A 920 -16.47 21.36 -13.42
CA VAL A 920 -16.39 19.92 -13.10
C VAL A 920 -15.21 19.29 -13.80
N ILE A 921 -14.34 18.60 -13.06
CA ILE A 921 -13.17 17.90 -13.58
C ILE A 921 -13.33 16.38 -13.55
N TYR A 922 -13.04 15.74 -14.68
CA TYR A 922 -13.03 14.28 -14.84
C TYR A 922 -11.87 13.87 -15.75
N GLU A 923 -11.08 12.88 -15.32
CA GLU A 923 -9.86 12.42 -15.99
C GLU A 923 -8.93 13.56 -16.47
N GLY A 924 -8.77 14.61 -15.65
CA GLY A 924 -7.90 15.74 -15.97
C GLY A 924 -8.48 16.73 -16.99
N ARG A 925 -9.76 16.63 -17.35
CA ARG A 925 -10.45 17.53 -18.29
C ARG A 925 -11.59 18.26 -17.59
N ILE A 926 -11.84 19.50 -17.99
CA ILE A 926 -13.05 20.21 -17.59
C ILE A 926 -14.20 19.74 -18.45
N MET A 927 -15.20 19.13 -17.81
CA MET A 927 -16.39 18.57 -18.45
C MET A 927 -17.41 19.66 -18.78
N GLY A 928 -17.46 20.71 -17.97
CA GLY A 928 -18.30 21.88 -18.15
C GLY A 928 -18.10 22.88 -17.00
N VAL A 929 -18.57 24.11 -17.21
CA VAL A 929 -18.66 25.15 -16.18
C VAL A 929 -20.13 25.55 -16.07
N VAL A 930 -20.71 25.35 -14.90
CA VAL A 930 -22.12 25.60 -14.60
C VAL A 930 -22.24 26.86 -13.74
N ASP A 931 -23.29 27.64 -13.94
CA ASP A 931 -23.62 28.75 -13.04
C ASP A 931 -23.98 28.21 -11.65
N GLY A 932 -23.47 28.84 -10.59
CA GLY A 932 -23.70 28.38 -9.22
C GLY A 932 -25.17 28.40 -8.79
N GLU A 933 -26.01 29.28 -9.36
CA GLU A 933 -27.44 29.34 -9.05
C GLU A 933 -28.25 28.25 -9.77
N GLU A 934 -27.78 27.80 -10.93
CA GLU A 934 -28.43 26.76 -11.76
C GLU A 934 -27.88 25.35 -11.48
N ALA A 935 -26.87 25.22 -10.62
CA ALA A 935 -26.23 23.95 -10.33
C ALA A 935 -27.06 23.10 -9.36
N THR A 936 -27.32 21.84 -9.73
CA THR A 936 -27.90 20.84 -8.84
C THR A 936 -26.93 19.68 -8.59
N PRO A 937 -27.01 18.99 -7.44
CA PRO A 937 -26.18 17.82 -7.16
C PRO A 937 -26.24 16.75 -8.26
N GLU A 938 -27.42 16.52 -8.85
CA GLU A 938 -27.62 15.53 -9.91
C GLU A 938 -26.88 15.92 -11.19
N ARG A 939 -26.98 17.20 -11.59
CA ARG A 939 -26.31 17.74 -12.76
C ARG A 939 -24.79 17.66 -12.63
N LEU A 940 -24.27 18.10 -11.47
CA LEU A 940 -22.84 18.01 -11.18
C LEU A 940 -22.37 16.55 -11.10
N GLY A 941 -23.17 15.67 -10.50
CA GLY A 941 -22.88 14.24 -10.42
C GLY A 941 -22.75 13.56 -11.78
N LEU A 942 -23.61 13.91 -12.76
CA LEU A 942 -23.50 13.39 -14.13
C LEU A 942 -22.20 13.84 -14.81
N LEU A 943 -21.85 15.13 -14.70
CA LEU A 943 -20.59 15.67 -15.23
C LEU A 943 -19.38 15.01 -14.55
N MET A 944 -19.45 14.74 -13.25
CA MET A 944 -18.40 14.05 -12.48
C MET A 944 -18.27 12.57 -12.85
N ALA A 945 -19.32 11.96 -13.40
CA ALA A 945 -19.29 10.61 -13.95
C ALA A 945 -18.83 10.56 -15.42
N GLY A 946 -18.42 11.70 -15.99
CA GLY A 946 -17.92 11.79 -17.37
C GLY A 946 -19.02 11.92 -18.44
N VAL A 947 -20.28 12.09 -18.05
CA VAL A 947 -21.40 12.28 -18.97
C VAL A 947 -21.44 13.75 -19.40
N LYS A 948 -21.31 14.02 -20.70
CA LYS A 948 -21.46 15.39 -21.25
C LYS A 948 -22.95 15.71 -21.46
N GLU A 949 -23.37 16.92 -21.09
CA GLU A 949 -24.63 17.48 -21.57
C GLU A 949 -24.48 17.74 -23.09
N GLU A 950 -25.44 17.26 -23.89
CA GLU A 950 -25.53 17.55 -25.33
C GLU A 950 -25.91 19.01 -25.61
#